data_AF-A0A1B6MA24-F1
#
_entry.id   AF-A0A1B6MA24-F1
#
_cell.length_a   1.000
_cell.length_b   1.000
_cell.length_c   1.000
_cell.angle_alpha   90.00
_cell.angle_beta   90.00
_cell.angle_gamma   90.00
#
_symmetry.space_group_name_H-M   'P 1'
#
loop_
_entity.id
_entity.type
_entity.pdbx_description
1 polymer ?
#
loop_
_entity_poly.entity_id
_entity_poly.type
_entity_poly.pdbx_seq_one_letter_code
_entity_poly.pdbx_strand_id
1 'polypeptide(L)'
;MTSKGPWASGSYCVCPECGERVEVLNGDANFSINVHLLSHKTEKISLQERNLQMRMSQASSTQYSNYTCPECKENIEIYNNDLVFSIGVHAEKHKPQDSAIFPDDQRSNASDTSRKSSKKIKENNETCEQSNILDAIFNAMPPGLKSHKGFIIENKIGKAMCTICNIIVEPKLSVSEHLKTKAHEDNTVRFLKDKIPTNLHDMLEFVSFYGSNLCCNLCRCKVELCSLNPFETIVNIIGHNSSKDHLTKKTDCNSQMDGGRILKSLALVNPLINENKHVITYNVQLQFTCIACNKNMGYHVDENELIKGFIAHLSSSGHTKCSLNKAILDSFNALHPGKKDHNFAVSKNGILCTVCNSTIPEANLERLILHSKQPNVNSKGNSDSIISQLYTPSTSVLNSTFLTTSPRSPVNLEEVPIAGSSMPLKTMTNKEINLRALISTLPKSLKNVNCIIENNQGQVTCLICECSIPISKHNLETHLLGSKHKNKEKTTGASNLGDGNLTLPQPVNVDCKKPDKKGGLKELFRLIPSSLQINMGLLKMSPNEVNQVHCSVCNSKVPANSKNLQEHLEGSQHVSSLKLLREKKAIQVSRMVSAADEDILLKNLQTDYVFKGFAKFLEMKDSHYFCKLCKSSITRSVDVKLSRTNLLSHATEQKHKKNLKKIPDELFQKLKLSNSIISSNSTYLQRHDDGYFCTVCGCTIPLSAEETNLEKSLMSHLTGNKHAEKKEKLLTVNSVTDFVDLSLKKSAEDTIIEWFKELPPTLQDDMQYFKRSSIEGYLSCELCMCIINPCYIKEHLIAETHVQKKTESRESYDLITF
;
A
#
# COMPACT_ATOMS: atom_id res chain seq x y z
N MET A 1 -70.99 -9.11 22.74
CA MET A 1 -70.58 -8.18 23.83
C MET A 1 -69.05 -8.06 23.80
N THR A 2 -68.51 -6.91 24.24
CA THR A 2 -67.09 -6.42 24.18
C THR A 2 -66.61 -5.96 22.79
N SER A 3 -66.88 -4.71 22.38
CA SER A 3 -66.16 -3.44 22.67
C SER A 3 -64.96 -3.19 21.75
N LYS A 4 -65.20 -2.47 20.64
CA LYS A 4 -64.16 -1.82 19.82
C LYS A 4 -63.68 -0.55 20.53
N GLY A 5 -62.38 -0.44 20.78
CA GLY A 5 -61.74 0.78 21.29
C GLY A 5 -61.58 1.85 20.20
N PRO A 6 -61.59 3.15 20.56
CA PRO A 6 -61.56 4.26 19.62
C PRO A 6 -60.13 4.52 19.09
N TRP A 7 -60.06 4.93 17.83
CA TRP A 7 -58.82 5.25 17.13
C TRP A 7 -58.22 6.54 17.68
N ALA A 8 -56.93 6.50 18.02
CA ALA A 8 -56.15 7.65 18.45
C ALA A 8 -56.09 8.68 17.32
N SER A 9 -56.67 9.85 17.56
CA SER A 9 -56.54 11.03 16.70
C SER A 9 -55.17 11.65 16.98
N GLY A 10 -54.27 11.67 15.99
CA GLY A 10 -52.98 12.33 16.13
C GLY A 10 -53.18 13.82 16.41
N SER A 11 -52.56 14.34 17.47
CA SER A 11 -52.62 15.77 17.80
C SER A 11 -51.59 16.54 16.98
N TYR A 12 -51.99 17.67 16.40
CA TYR A 12 -51.13 18.57 15.64
C TYR A 12 -51.08 19.93 16.34
N CYS A 13 -49.96 20.63 16.23
CA CYS A 13 -49.80 22.03 16.61
C CYS A 13 -49.41 22.85 15.38
N VAL A 14 -49.58 24.18 15.42
CA VAL A 14 -49.24 25.06 14.28
C VAL A 14 -47.98 25.83 14.62
N CYS A 15 -46.98 25.79 13.73
CA CYS A 15 -45.74 26.55 13.91
C CYS A 15 -46.05 28.06 13.88
N PRO A 16 -45.64 28.83 14.90
CA PRO A 16 -45.93 30.26 14.96
C PRO A 16 -45.16 31.08 13.92
N GLU A 17 -44.04 30.59 13.38
CA GLU A 17 -43.23 31.34 12.40
C GLU A 17 -43.71 31.16 10.96
N CYS A 18 -44.12 29.95 10.56
CA CYS A 18 -44.51 29.68 9.18
C CYS A 18 -45.98 29.29 8.99
N GLY A 19 -46.73 29.06 10.07
CA GLY A 19 -48.14 28.64 10.01
C GLY A 19 -48.37 27.17 9.61
N GLU A 20 -47.32 26.36 9.44
CA GLU A 20 -47.44 24.96 9.06
C GLU A 20 -47.88 24.06 10.23
N ARG A 21 -48.63 22.99 9.90
CA ARG A 21 -49.04 21.97 10.89
C ARG A 21 -47.87 21.05 11.20
N VAL A 22 -47.47 21.00 12.47
CA VAL A 22 -46.43 20.14 13.01
C VAL A 22 -47.10 18.98 13.76
N GLU A 23 -46.75 17.76 13.39
CA GLU A 23 -47.21 16.56 14.09
C GLU A 23 -46.57 16.49 15.49
N VAL A 24 -47.39 16.30 16.52
CA VAL A 24 -46.90 16.23 17.90
C VAL A 24 -46.31 14.85 18.16
N LEU A 25 -44.99 14.76 18.08
CA LEU A 25 -44.24 13.56 18.40
C LEU A 25 -44.27 13.32 19.93
N ASN A 26 -44.66 12.12 20.34
CA ASN A 26 -44.71 11.67 21.74
C ASN A 26 -45.59 12.53 22.69
N GLY A 27 -46.57 13.26 22.15
CA GLY A 27 -47.44 14.12 22.97
C GLY A 27 -46.80 15.43 23.45
N ASP A 28 -45.57 15.74 23.04
CA ASP A 28 -44.88 16.99 23.40
C ASP A 28 -44.87 17.97 22.22
N ALA A 29 -45.85 18.87 22.23
CA ALA A 29 -46.02 19.88 21.20
C ALA A 29 -44.87 20.89 21.18
N ASN A 30 -44.26 21.18 22.33
CA ASN A 30 -43.16 22.13 22.43
C ASN A 30 -41.88 21.54 21.86
N PHE A 31 -41.60 20.27 22.13
CA PHE A 31 -40.49 19.58 21.51
C PHE A 31 -40.63 19.52 19.99
N SER A 32 -41.82 19.14 19.51
CA SER A 32 -42.10 19.03 18.07
C SER A 32 -42.00 20.38 17.36
N ILE A 33 -42.51 21.45 17.97
CA ILE A 33 -42.34 22.82 17.47
C ILE A 33 -40.87 23.23 17.48
N ASN A 34 -40.10 22.95 18.53
CA ASN A 34 -38.69 23.34 18.58
C ASN A 34 -37.84 22.63 17.51
N VAL A 35 -38.10 21.35 17.25
CA VAL A 35 -37.44 20.62 16.16
C VAL A 35 -37.80 21.22 14.80
N HIS A 36 -39.07 21.59 14.60
CA HIS A 36 -39.50 22.27 13.39
C HIS A 36 -38.90 23.69 13.28
N LEU A 37 -38.81 24.46 14.37
CA LEU A 37 -38.16 25.77 14.43
C LEU A 37 -36.66 25.71 14.13
N LEU A 38 -35.98 24.60 14.45
CA LEU A 38 -34.60 24.39 14.02
C LEU A 38 -34.45 24.32 12.49
N SER A 39 -35.49 23.91 11.77
CA SER A 39 -35.49 23.93 10.30
C SER A 39 -35.68 25.33 9.70
N HIS A 40 -36.17 26.30 10.50
CA HIS A 40 -36.29 27.72 10.12
C HIS A 40 -35.00 28.52 10.33
N LYS A 41 -34.00 27.95 11.02
CA LYS A 41 -32.70 28.61 11.18
C LYS A 41 -31.96 28.66 9.84
N THR A 42 -32.00 29.81 9.18
CA THR A 42 -31.22 30.10 7.98
C THR A 42 -29.71 30.10 8.25
N GLU A 43 -28.95 29.69 7.24
CA GLU A 43 -27.49 29.52 7.21
C GLU A 43 -26.71 30.74 7.74
N LYS A 44 -27.32 31.93 7.63
CA LYS A 44 -26.77 33.22 8.07
C LYS A 44 -26.68 33.35 9.60
N ILE A 45 -27.62 32.79 10.36
CA ILE A 45 -27.64 32.83 11.83
C ILE A 45 -26.65 31.79 12.40
N SER A 46 -26.55 30.62 11.75
CA SER A 46 -25.57 29.59 12.11
C SER A 46 -24.12 30.07 11.93
N LEU A 47 -23.86 30.88 10.89
CA LEU A 47 -22.57 31.53 10.68
C LEU A 47 -22.25 32.56 11.78
N GLN A 48 -23.26 33.27 12.27
CA GLN A 48 -23.11 34.33 13.28
C GLN A 48 -22.85 33.75 14.69
N GLU A 49 -23.52 32.66 15.07
CA GLU A 49 -23.24 31.93 16.32
C GLU A 49 -21.85 31.26 16.30
N ARG A 50 -21.44 30.68 15.17
CA ARG A 50 -20.10 30.09 15.00
C ARG A 50 -19.00 31.17 15.10
N ASN A 51 -19.25 32.36 14.57
CA ASN A 51 -18.35 33.51 14.70
C ASN A 51 -18.28 34.07 16.13
N LEU A 52 -19.38 34.04 16.89
CA LEU A 52 -19.39 34.46 18.29
C LEU A 52 -18.58 33.49 19.19
N GLN A 53 -18.68 32.18 18.92
CA GLN A 53 -17.95 31.15 19.66
C GLN A 53 -16.44 31.17 19.37
N MET A 54 -16.04 31.57 18.15
CA MET A 54 -14.65 31.82 17.77
C MET A 54 -14.07 33.10 18.41
N ARG A 55 -14.88 34.15 18.62
CA ARG A 55 -14.45 35.36 19.36
C ARG A 55 -14.13 35.07 20.82
N MET A 56 -14.88 34.19 21.47
CA MET A 56 -14.65 33.84 22.88
C MET A 56 -13.38 33.01 23.10
N SER A 57 -12.86 32.36 22.05
CA SER A 57 -11.66 31.50 22.13
C SER A 57 -10.35 32.20 21.74
N GLN A 58 -10.39 33.49 21.36
CA GLN A 58 -9.23 34.25 20.87
C GLN A 58 -8.78 35.41 21.79
N ALA A 59 -9.35 35.54 22.99
CA ALA A 59 -8.97 36.60 23.95
C ALA A 59 -7.59 36.40 24.62
N SER A 60 -6.75 35.47 24.17
CA SER A 60 -5.46 35.15 24.80
C SER A 60 -4.35 34.84 23.78
N SER A 61 -4.00 35.79 22.91
CA SER A 61 -2.70 35.81 22.23
C SER A 61 -2.46 37.15 21.53
N THR A 62 -1.59 37.99 22.10
CA THR A 62 -1.14 39.25 21.48
C THR A 62 0.23 39.05 20.83
N GLN A 63 0.25 38.79 19.53
CA GLN A 63 1.38 39.11 18.64
C GLN A 63 0.83 39.47 17.26
N TYR A 64 0.65 40.78 16.99
CA TYR A 64 0.40 41.30 15.65
C TYR A 64 1.71 41.87 15.09
N SER A 65 2.14 41.37 13.94
CA SER A 65 3.20 41.99 13.13
C SER A 65 2.60 43.16 12.36
N ASN A 66 3.13 44.38 12.57
CA ASN A 66 2.69 45.58 11.86
C ASN A 66 3.06 45.49 10.36
N TYR A 67 2.07 45.53 9.47
CA TYR A 67 2.28 45.59 8.03
C TYR A 67 2.06 47.03 7.56
N THR A 68 3.00 47.63 6.83
CA THR A 68 2.93 49.04 6.41
C THR A 68 2.72 49.13 4.90
N CYS A 69 1.73 49.90 4.47
CA CYS A 69 1.41 50.10 3.06
C CYS A 69 2.58 50.80 2.34
N PRO A 70 3.11 50.25 1.23
CA PRO A 70 4.25 50.85 0.54
C PRO A 70 3.93 52.20 -0.10
N GLU A 71 2.67 52.44 -0.49
CA GLU A 71 2.22 53.65 -1.18
C GLU A 71 2.02 54.83 -0.23
N CYS A 72 1.21 54.68 0.82
CA CYS A 72 0.91 55.79 1.75
C CYS A 72 1.61 55.72 3.12
N LYS A 73 2.40 54.66 3.38
CA LYS A 73 3.08 54.42 4.66
C LYS A 73 2.17 54.26 5.89
N GLU A 74 0.86 54.10 5.71
CA GLU A 74 -0.06 53.74 6.80
C GLU A 74 0.12 52.27 7.23
N ASN A 75 -0.03 51.98 8.52
CA ASN A 75 -0.13 50.60 8.99
C ASN A 75 -1.49 50.01 8.57
N ILE A 76 -1.46 48.84 7.93
CA ILE A 76 -2.64 48.11 7.49
C ILE A 76 -3.12 47.26 8.67
N GLU A 77 -4.28 47.60 9.22
CA GLU A 77 -4.95 46.76 10.22
C GLU A 77 -5.37 45.43 9.59
N ILE A 78 -4.90 44.32 10.15
CA ILE A 78 -5.22 42.98 9.64
C ILE A 78 -6.55 42.52 10.23
N TYR A 79 -7.61 42.57 9.43
CA TYR A 79 -8.93 42.07 9.79
C TYR A 79 -8.99 40.54 9.69
N ASN A 80 -9.41 39.87 10.78
CA ASN A 80 -9.64 38.41 10.83
C ASN A 80 -8.45 37.53 10.40
N ASN A 81 -7.20 37.98 10.60
CA ASN A 81 -6.00 37.34 10.06
C ASN A 81 -5.98 37.19 8.52
N ASP A 82 -6.81 37.97 7.80
CA ASP A 82 -6.88 38.00 6.36
C ASP A 82 -6.14 39.23 5.83
N LEU A 83 -4.82 39.08 5.64
CA LEU A 83 -3.95 40.12 5.14
C LEU A 83 -4.35 40.57 3.72
N VAL A 84 -4.86 39.66 2.88
CA VAL A 84 -5.22 39.96 1.48
C VAL A 84 -6.48 40.82 1.44
N PHE A 85 -7.50 40.45 2.21
CA PHE A 85 -8.69 41.28 2.37
C PHE A 85 -8.34 42.67 2.92
N SER A 86 -7.47 42.71 3.93
CA SER A 86 -7.06 43.95 4.58
C SER A 86 -6.28 44.88 3.63
N ILE A 87 -5.40 44.31 2.79
CA ILE A 87 -4.72 45.05 1.71
C ILE A 87 -5.72 45.53 0.66
N GLY A 88 -6.71 44.70 0.28
CA GLY A 88 -7.74 45.07 -0.70
C GLY A 88 -8.61 46.23 -0.26
N VAL A 89 -9.07 46.22 1.00
CA VAL A 89 -9.81 47.34 1.60
C VAL A 89 -8.94 48.60 1.69
N HIS A 90 -7.67 48.44 2.04
CA HIS A 90 -6.74 49.58 2.11
C HIS A 90 -6.45 50.17 0.73
N ALA A 91 -6.35 49.35 -0.32
CA ALA A 91 -6.12 49.80 -1.69
C ALA A 91 -7.28 50.65 -2.24
N GLU A 92 -8.50 50.51 -1.72
CA GLU A 92 -9.62 51.38 -2.10
C GLU A 92 -9.43 52.84 -1.67
N LYS A 93 -8.58 53.11 -0.66
CA LYS A 93 -8.20 54.48 -0.29
C LYS A 93 -7.33 55.18 -1.34
N HIS A 94 -6.69 54.42 -2.23
CA HIS A 94 -5.79 54.95 -3.27
C HIS A 94 -6.47 55.12 -4.63
N LYS A 95 -7.78 54.83 -4.74
CA LYS A 95 -8.53 55.12 -5.96
C LYS A 95 -8.75 56.64 -6.09
N PRO A 96 -8.30 57.28 -7.19
CA PRO A 96 -8.61 58.69 -7.42
C PRO A 96 -10.12 58.88 -7.61
N GLN A 97 -10.71 59.79 -6.83
CA GLN A 97 -12.11 60.17 -6.98
C GLN A 97 -12.28 61.04 -8.23
N ASP A 98 -12.81 60.45 -9.30
CA ASP A 98 -13.27 61.22 -10.47
C ASP A 98 -14.69 61.74 -10.28
N SER A 99 -14.81 63.06 -10.45
CA SER A 99 -15.98 63.85 -10.85
C SER A 99 -17.17 64.00 -9.88
N ALA A 100 -17.17 65.13 -9.16
CA ALA A 100 -18.40 65.82 -8.79
C ALA A 100 -18.78 66.81 -9.91
N ILE A 101 -20.04 66.71 -10.32
CA ILE A 101 -20.77 67.53 -11.28
C ILE A 101 -20.83 69.00 -10.80
N PHE A 102 -20.62 69.96 -11.70
CA PHE A 102 -21.18 71.32 -11.60
C PHE A 102 -21.81 71.74 -12.95
N PRO A 103 -22.94 72.47 -12.94
CA PRO A 103 -23.62 72.92 -14.15
C PRO A 103 -23.13 74.30 -14.61
N ASP A 104 -23.35 74.56 -15.90
CA ASP A 104 -23.12 75.81 -16.65
C ASP A 104 -23.63 77.09 -15.94
N ASP A 105 -22.86 78.18 -16.00
CA ASP A 105 -23.18 79.31 -16.90
C ASP A 105 -22.14 80.47 -16.89
N GLN A 106 -22.04 81.15 -18.04
CA GLN A 106 -21.63 82.54 -18.32
C GLN A 106 -20.16 83.06 -18.35
N ARG A 107 -19.81 83.47 -19.58
CA ARG A 107 -19.22 84.76 -20.05
C ARG A 107 -17.83 85.22 -19.58
N SER A 108 -16.95 85.29 -20.60
CA SER A 108 -16.34 86.50 -21.19
C SER A 108 -14.81 86.71 -21.10
N ASN A 109 -14.27 86.96 -22.30
CA ASN A 109 -13.20 87.88 -22.71
C ASN A 109 -11.71 87.60 -22.45
N ALA A 110 -11.03 87.50 -23.60
CA ALA A 110 -9.75 88.11 -23.99
C ALA A 110 -8.46 87.69 -23.25
N SER A 111 -7.50 87.15 -24.01
CA SER A 111 -6.23 87.83 -24.36
C SER A 111 -5.29 86.89 -25.13
N ASP A 112 -4.64 87.45 -26.16
CA ASP A 112 -3.52 86.91 -26.93
C ASP A 112 -2.38 86.36 -26.04
N THR A 113 -1.64 85.31 -26.41
CA THR A 113 -0.51 85.40 -27.36
C THR A 113 0.16 84.02 -27.53
N SER A 114 0.89 83.87 -28.64
CA SER A 114 2.10 83.03 -28.80
C SER A 114 1.98 81.59 -29.40
N ARG A 115 1.99 81.57 -30.73
CA ARG A 115 2.98 80.89 -31.62
C ARG A 115 3.49 79.46 -31.28
N LYS A 116 3.13 78.54 -32.19
CA LYS A 116 3.94 77.49 -32.85
C LYS A 116 4.75 76.51 -31.98
N SER A 117 4.40 75.23 -32.02
CA SER A 117 5.03 74.28 -32.96
C SER A 117 4.46 72.86 -32.80
N SER A 118 4.49 72.17 -33.93
CA SER A 118 3.94 70.86 -34.23
C SER A 118 4.62 69.74 -33.43
N LYS A 119 3.84 68.91 -32.71
CA LYS A 119 4.27 67.55 -32.37
C LYS A 119 3.09 66.60 -32.42
N LYS A 120 3.12 65.73 -33.42
CA LYS A 120 2.31 64.52 -33.58
C LYS A 120 2.34 63.73 -32.27
N ILE A 121 1.25 63.73 -31.52
CA ILE A 121 1.02 62.79 -30.43
C ILE A 121 0.55 61.50 -31.09
N LYS A 122 1.42 60.50 -31.11
CA LYS A 122 1.03 59.10 -31.28
C LYS A 122 0.21 58.73 -30.04
N GLU A 123 -1.01 58.27 -30.26
CA GLU A 123 -1.76 57.48 -29.29
C GLU A 123 -0.91 56.27 -28.91
N ASN A 124 -0.25 56.35 -27.76
CA ASN A 124 0.15 55.15 -27.02
C ASN A 124 -1.10 54.72 -26.26
N ASN A 125 -1.69 53.61 -26.68
CA ASN A 125 -2.52 52.80 -25.81
C ASN A 125 -1.62 52.32 -24.66
N GLU A 126 -1.57 53.08 -23.57
CA GLU A 126 -1.20 52.54 -22.27
C GLU A 126 -2.31 51.56 -21.87
N THR A 127 -2.13 50.30 -22.27
CA THR A 127 -2.70 49.19 -21.51
C THR A 127 -2.14 49.32 -20.11
N CYS A 128 -2.91 49.93 -19.21
CA CYS A 128 -2.72 49.85 -17.78
C CYS A 128 -2.33 48.41 -17.46
N GLU A 129 -1.09 48.23 -17.00
CA GLU A 129 -0.52 46.96 -16.63
C GLU A 129 -1.48 46.32 -15.61
N GLN A 130 -2.37 45.46 -16.10
CA GLN A 130 -3.07 44.50 -15.25
C GLN A 130 -1.98 43.59 -14.73
N SER A 131 -1.32 44.03 -13.65
CA SER A 131 -0.43 43.21 -12.86
C SER A 131 -1.13 41.87 -12.65
N ASN A 132 -0.50 40.82 -13.16
CA ASN A 132 -1.11 39.50 -13.29
C ASN A 132 -1.61 39.10 -11.91
N ILE A 133 -2.93 39.05 -11.69
CA ILE A 133 -3.52 38.92 -10.34
C ILE A 133 -2.96 37.68 -9.61
N LEU A 134 -2.61 36.64 -10.37
CA LEU A 134 -1.93 35.45 -9.86
C LEU A 134 -0.57 35.75 -9.24
N ASP A 135 0.21 36.67 -9.81
CA ASP A 135 1.53 37.05 -9.30
C ASP A 135 1.40 37.76 -7.95
N ALA A 136 0.43 38.66 -7.81
CA ALA A 136 0.12 39.29 -6.52
C ALA A 136 -0.29 38.26 -5.46
N ILE A 137 -1.14 37.29 -5.84
CA ILE A 137 -1.56 36.19 -4.96
C ILE A 137 -0.36 35.36 -4.52
N PHE A 138 0.48 34.87 -5.44
CA PHE A 138 1.65 34.06 -5.10
C PHE A 138 2.71 34.84 -4.32
N ASN A 139 2.88 36.13 -4.58
CA ASN A 139 3.79 36.98 -3.81
C ASN A 139 3.36 37.12 -2.34
N ALA A 140 2.05 37.12 -2.07
CA ALA A 140 1.48 37.14 -0.72
C ALA A 140 1.48 35.75 -0.03
N MET A 141 1.69 34.64 -0.76
CA MET A 141 1.69 33.30 -0.16
C MET A 141 2.96 32.98 0.65
N PRO A 142 2.88 32.04 1.62
CA PRO A 142 4.06 31.50 2.29
C PRO A 142 5.10 30.93 1.31
N PRO A 143 6.42 31.00 1.61
CA PRO A 143 7.49 30.56 0.71
C PRO A 143 7.32 29.14 0.15
N GLY A 144 6.78 28.21 0.94
CA GLY A 144 6.52 26.83 0.49
C GLY A 144 5.54 26.76 -0.68
N LEU A 145 4.53 27.62 -0.71
CA LEU A 145 3.52 27.66 -1.76
C LEU A 145 3.94 28.46 -3.00
N LYS A 146 4.87 29.42 -2.86
CA LYS A 146 5.42 30.17 -4.00
C LYS A 146 6.00 29.24 -5.07
N SER A 147 6.63 28.14 -4.62
CA SER A 147 7.22 27.13 -5.50
C SER A 147 6.22 26.38 -6.38
N HIS A 148 4.90 26.51 -6.14
CA HIS A 148 3.82 25.88 -6.93
C HIS A 148 3.25 26.79 -8.04
N LYS A 149 3.75 28.02 -8.20
CA LYS A 149 3.22 29.01 -9.15
C LYS A 149 2.99 28.45 -10.56
N GLY A 150 3.94 27.69 -11.10
CA GLY A 150 3.86 27.10 -12.44
C GLY A 150 2.78 26.02 -12.61
N PHE A 151 2.15 25.54 -11.54
CA PHE A 151 1.02 24.62 -11.62
C PHE A 151 -0.33 25.32 -11.74
N ILE A 152 -0.38 26.64 -11.57
CA ILE A 152 -1.61 27.42 -11.70
C ILE A 152 -1.48 28.32 -12.93
N ILE A 153 -2.40 28.15 -13.88
CA ILE A 153 -2.50 29.03 -15.04
C ILE A 153 -3.84 29.76 -15.02
N GLU A 154 -3.88 30.97 -15.56
CA GLU A 154 -5.14 31.65 -15.81
C GLU A 154 -5.73 31.12 -17.12
N ASN A 155 -6.96 30.61 -17.07
CA ASN A 155 -7.66 30.16 -18.27
C ASN A 155 -8.18 31.36 -19.09
N LYS A 156 -8.73 31.08 -20.28
CA LYS A 156 -9.27 32.12 -21.20
C LYS A 156 -10.36 33.02 -20.59
N ILE A 157 -10.95 32.62 -19.45
CA ILE A 157 -12.04 33.31 -18.76
C ILE A 157 -11.51 34.08 -17.53
N GLY A 158 -10.19 34.17 -17.33
CA GLY A 158 -9.61 34.87 -16.17
C GLY A 158 -9.69 34.07 -14.85
N LYS A 159 -9.98 32.76 -14.92
CA LYS A 159 -10.07 31.89 -13.74
C LYS A 159 -8.79 31.10 -13.54
N ALA A 160 -8.36 30.96 -12.28
CA ALA A 160 -7.21 30.14 -11.92
C ALA A 160 -7.52 28.65 -12.14
N MET A 161 -6.67 27.95 -12.88
CA MET A 161 -6.79 26.52 -13.16
C MET A 161 -5.52 25.80 -12.74
N CYS A 162 -5.65 24.75 -11.95
CA CYS A 162 -4.51 23.89 -11.63
C CYS A 162 -4.27 22.89 -12.76
N THR A 163 -3.11 22.97 -13.42
CA THR A 163 -2.74 22.09 -14.53
C THR A 163 -2.52 20.65 -14.08
N ILE A 164 -2.06 20.45 -12.85
CA ILE A 164 -1.80 19.13 -12.26
C ILE A 164 -3.10 18.40 -11.91
N CYS A 165 -4.06 19.10 -11.30
CA CYS A 165 -5.34 18.52 -10.91
C CYS A 165 -6.40 18.60 -12.00
N ASN A 166 -6.17 19.42 -13.03
CA ASN A 166 -7.13 19.78 -14.06
C ASN A 166 -8.47 20.29 -13.48
N ILE A 167 -8.40 21.15 -12.46
CA ILE A 167 -9.58 21.77 -11.83
C ILE A 167 -9.49 23.30 -11.87
N ILE A 168 -10.64 23.95 -12.03
CA ILE A 168 -10.77 25.39 -11.87
C ILE A 168 -10.90 25.68 -10.37
N VAL A 169 -10.09 26.59 -9.86
CA VAL A 169 -10.00 26.92 -8.43
C VAL A 169 -10.70 28.27 -8.22
N GLU A 170 -11.99 28.22 -7.87
CA GLU A 170 -12.79 29.39 -7.54
C GLU A 170 -13.17 29.40 -6.06
N PRO A 171 -13.07 30.54 -5.35
CA PRO A 171 -12.52 31.83 -5.79
C PRO A 171 -10.97 31.82 -5.84
N LYS A 172 -10.35 32.83 -6.47
CA LYS A 172 -8.86 32.98 -6.55
C LYS A 172 -8.17 32.90 -5.16
N LEU A 173 -8.89 33.19 -4.07
CA LEU A 173 -8.43 33.06 -2.68
C LEU A 173 -8.28 31.59 -2.20
N SER A 174 -8.93 30.64 -2.87
CA SER A 174 -8.86 29.20 -2.53
C SER A 174 -7.62 28.49 -3.11
N VAL A 175 -6.78 29.19 -3.90
CA VAL A 175 -5.57 28.59 -4.49
C VAL A 175 -4.63 28.07 -3.40
N SER A 176 -4.45 28.80 -2.30
CA SER A 176 -3.60 28.35 -1.19
C SER A 176 -4.14 27.07 -0.54
N GLU A 177 -5.46 26.97 -0.37
CA GLU A 177 -6.10 25.79 0.22
C GLU A 177 -5.99 24.59 -0.72
N HIS A 178 -6.24 24.79 -2.02
CA HIS A 178 -6.11 23.75 -3.03
C HIS A 178 -4.70 23.14 -3.06
N LEU A 179 -3.67 23.98 -3.09
CA LEU A 179 -2.26 23.55 -3.14
C LEU A 179 -1.82 22.79 -1.87
N LYS A 180 -2.51 22.99 -0.73
CA LYS A 180 -2.30 22.23 0.51
C LYS A 180 -3.09 20.92 0.55
N THR A 181 -3.99 20.68 -0.42
CA THR A 181 -4.76 19.44 -0.42
C THR A 181 -3.86 18.25 -0.73
N LYS A 182 -4.04 17.17 0.01
CA LYS A 182 -3.36 15.91 -0.26
C LYS A 182 -3.60 15.39 -1.69
N ALA A 183 -4.77 15.66 -2.26
CA ALA A 183 -5.08 15.32 -3.64
C ALA A 183 -4.15 16.03 -4.63
N HIS A 184 -3.88 17.32 -4.42
CA HIS A 184 -2.92 18.06 -5.23
C HIS A 184 -1.51 17.50 -5.08
N GLU A 185 -1.04 17.32 -3.84
CA GLU A 185 0.28 16.75 -3.55
C GLU A 185 0.49 15.37 -4.21
N ASP A 186 -0.48 14.46 -4.07
CA ASP A 186 -0.45 13.12 -4.68
C ASP A 186 -0.46 13.19 -6.21
N ASN A 187 -1.22 14.12 -6.80
CA ASN A 187 -1.25 14.34 -8.25
C ASN A 187 0.07 14.94 -8.76
N THR A 188 0.72 15.83 -8.00
CA THR A 188 2.03 16.40 -8.35
C THR A 188 3.11 15.32 -8.36
N VAL A 189 3.14 14.43 -7.35
CA VAL A 189 4.07 13.30 -7.34
C VAL A 189 3.80 12.36 -8.52
N ARG A 190 2.53 12.09 -8.86
CA ARG A 190 2.16 11.26 -10.02
C ARG A 190 2.62 11.91 -11.34
N PHE A 191 2.36 13.20 -11.50
CA PHE A 191 2.80 13.97 -12.66
C PHE A 191 4.33 13.90 -12.83
N LEU A 192 5.10 14.04 -11.75
CA LEU A 192 6.55 13.85 -11.80
C LEU A 192 6.93 12.43 -12.22
N LYS A 193 6.26 11.39 -11.69
CA LYS A 193 6.50 10.00 -12.11
C LYS A 193 6.26 9.78 -13.60
N ASP A 194 5.18 10.34 -14.13
CA ASP A 194 4.82 10.19 -15.54
C ASP A 194 5.82 10.88 -16.50
N LYS A 195 6.59 11.85 -16.00
CA LYS A 195 7.64 12.55 -16.75
C LYS A 195 9.02 11.90 -16.67
N ILE A 196 9.21 10.91 -15.80
CA ILE A 196 10.48 10.21 -15.63
C ILE A 196 10.45 8.85 -16.36
N PRO A 197 11.53 8.44 -17.04
CA PRO A 197 11.70 7.06 -17.53
C PRO A 197 11.48 6.01 -16.44
N THR A 198 10.85 4.88 -16.78
CA THR A 198 10.42 3.86 -15.80
C THR A 198 11.56 3.31 -14.93
N ASN A 199 12.79 3.26 -15.46
CA ASN A 199 13.97 2.81 -14.72
C ASN A 199 14.44 3.79 -13.63
N LEU A 200 13.89 5.01 -13.59
CA LEU A 200 14.18 6.03 -12.59
C LEU A 200 12.99 6.28 -11.65
N HIS A 201 11.88 5.54 -11.78
CA HIS A 201 10.71 5.67 -10.90
C HIS A 201 11.05 5.43 -9.43
N ASP A 202 11.98 4.52 -9.15
CA ASP A 202 12.49 4.21 -7.81
C ASP A 202 13.14 5.44 -7.15
N MET A 203 13.60 6.44 -7.92
CA MET A 203 14.14 7.68 -7.37
C MET A 203 13.07 8.58 -6.76
N LEU A 204 11.82 8.49 -7.23
CA LEU A 204 10.70 9.23 -6.65
C LEU A 204 10.07 8.52 -5.44
N GLU A 205 10.50 7.31 -5.13
CA GLU A 205 9.89 6.49 -4.08
C GLU A 205 9.99 7.13 -2.70
N PHE A 206 11.09 7.84 -2.44
CA PHE A 206 11.30 8.53 -1.17
C PHE A 206 10.70 9.93 -1.13
N VAL A 207 10.12 10.43 -2.21
CA VAL A 207 9.68 11.84 -2.26
C VAL A 207 8.21 11.94 -1.88
N SER A 208 7.88 12.83 -0.93
CA SER A 208 6.50 13.19 -0.58
C SER A 208 6.39 14.66 -0.23
N PHE A 209 5.17 15.16 -0.04
CA PHE A 209 4.96 16.52 0.43
C PHE A 209 4.80 16.56 1.96
N TYR A 210 5.43 17.55 2.58
CA TYR A 210 5.23 17.91 3.98
C TYR A 210 5.02 19.42 4.10
N GLY A 211 3.81 19.84 4.46
CA GLY A 211 3.44 21.25 4.55
C GLY A 211 3.67 22.00 3.23
N SER A 212 3.21 21.42 2.11
CA SER A 212 3.41 21.94 0.74
C SER A 212 4.84 21.99 0.23
N ASN A 213 5.84 21.53 0.99
CA ASN A 213 7.20 21.37 0.50
C ASN A 213 7.44 19.94 0.02
N LEU A 214 8.06 19.79 -1.15
CA LEU A 214 8.56 18.51 -1.61
C LEU A 214 9.74 18.10 -0.70
N CYS A 215 9.68 16.91 -0.11
CA CYS A 215 10.63 16.44 0.89
C CYS A 215 11.00 14.98 0.62
N CYS A 216 12.21 14.60 0.96
CA CYS A 216 12.63 13.21 0.95
C CYS A 216 12.33 12.54 2.30
N ASN A 217 11.49 11.52 2.30
CA ASN A 217 11.07 10.73 3.47
C ASN A 217 12.22 10.01 4.15
N LEU A 218 13.27 9.65 3.39
CA LEU A 218 14.42 8.92 3.92
C LEU A 218 15.29 9.82 4.80
N CYS A 219 15.64 11.00 4.31
CA CYS A 219 16.59 11.89 4.98
C CYS A 219 15.94 13.11 5.65
N ARG A 220 14.65 13.34 5.41
CA ARG A 220 13.84 14.50 5.85
C ARG A 220 14.32 15.84 5.29
N CYS A 221 15.13 15.85 4.24
CA CYS A 221 15.56 17.06 3.57
C CYS A 221 14.44 17.58 2.65
N LYS A 222 14.30 18.91 2.60
CA LYS A 222 13.52 19.60 1.59
C LYS A 222 14.21 19.42 0.23
N VAL A 223 13.44 19.05 -0.78
CA VAL A 223 13.85 19.01 -2.18
C VAL A 223 13.24 20.22 -2.87
N GLU A 224 14.04 20.94 -3.63
CA GLU A 224 13.58 22.16 -4.30
C GLU A 224 12.63 21.82 -5.45
N LEU A 225 11.42 22.39 -5.38
CA LEU A 225 10.37 22.21 -6.37
C LEU A 225 10.39 23.39 -7.34
N CYS A 226 10.68 23.14 -8.59
CA CYS A 226 10.52 24.10 -9.68
C CYS A 226 9.23 23.79 -10.44
N SER A 227 8.17 24.56 -10.16
CA SER A 227 6.87 24.37 -10.83
C SER A 227 6.83 24.81 -12.28
N LEU A 228 7.73 25.71 -12.70
CA LEU A 228 7.84 26.14 -14.09
C LEU A 228 8.53 25.07 -14.96
N ASN A 229 9.42 24.29 -14.36
CA ASN A 229 10.15 23.24 -15.04
C ASN A 229 10.14 21.93 -14.23
N PRO A 230 9.23 20.99 -14.53
CA PRO A 230 9.20 19.72 -13.82
C PRO A 230 10.48 18.91 -14.01
N PHE A 231 11.23 19.10 -15.10
CA PHE A 231 12.52 18.42 -15.29
C PHE A 231 13.58 18.92 -14.32
N GLU A 232 13.57 20.20 -13.97
CA GLU A 232 14.47 20.74 -12.94
C GLU A 232 14.12 20.16 -11.56
N THR A 233 12.83 20.04 -11.23
CA THR A 233 12.40 19.30 -10.03
C THR A 233 12.92 17.86 -10.03
N ILE A 234 12.85 17.19 -11.18
CA ILE A 234 13.38 15.82 -11.34
C ILE A 234 14.90 15.79 -11.12
N VAL A 235 15.65 16.72 -11.70
CA VAL A 235 17.10 16.84 -11.49
C VAL A 235 17.42 17.11 -10.02
N ASN A 236 16.65 17.97 -9.34
CA ASN A 236 16.81 18.23 -7.91
C ASN A 236 16.60 16.96 -7.07
N ILE A 237 15.63 16.13 -7.44
CA ILE A 237 15.40 14.82 -6.80
C ILE A 237 16.57 13.86 -7.07
N ILE A 238 17.06 13.78 -8.30
CA ILE A 238 18.19 12.91 -8.68
C ILE A 238 19.47 13.35 -7.95
N GLY A 239 19.75 14.65 -7.95
CA GLY A 239 20.88 15.25 -7.25
C GLY A 239 20.79 15.01 -5.74
N HIS A 240 19.60 15.18 -5.16
CA HIS A 240 19.34 14.84 -3.76
C HIS A 240 19.61 13.37 -3.45
N ASN A 241 19.07 12.44 -4.25
CA ASN A 241 19.24 11.00 -4.04
C ASN A 241 20.68 10.52 -4.24
N SER A 242 21.45 11.23 -5.07
CA SER A 242 22.87 10.98 -5.31
C SER A 242 23.78 11.60 -4.26
N SER A 243 23.24 12.44 -3.36
CA SER A 243 24.04 13.06 -2.30
C SER A 243 24.59 12.02 -1.33
N LYS A 244 25.80 12.25 -0.81
CA LYS A 244 26.46 11.35 0.15
C LYS A 244 25.60 11.13 1.40
N ASP A 245 24.92 12.16 1.89
CA ASP A 245 24.05 12.06 3.07
C ASP A 245 22.84 11.16 2.81
N HIS A 246 22.21 11.29 1.63
CA HIS A 246 21.11 10.41 1.24
C HIS A 246 21.60 8.97 1.07
N LEU A 247 22.70 8.75 0.34
CA LEU A 247 23.25 7.43 0.13
C LEU A 247 23.63 6.74 1.43
N THR A 248 24.25 7.46 2.36
CA THR A 248 24.61 6.95 3.69
C THR A 248 23.36 6.53 4.46
N LYS A 249 22.34 7.40 4.55
CA LYS A 249 21.06 7.06 5.18
C LYS A 249 20.33 5.90 4.48
N LYS A 250 20.48 5.78 3.16
CA LYS A 250 19.91 4.67 2.38
C LYS A 250 20.60 3.36 2.71
N THR A 251 21.93 3.33 2.79
CA THR A 251 22.68 2.14 3.23
C THR A 251 22.40 1.78 4.69
N ASP A 252 22.24 2.77 5.56
CA ASP A 252 21.90 2.56 6.97
C ASP A 252 20.48 1.98 7.11
N CYS A 253 19.50 2.54 6.38
CA CYS A 253 18.13 2.00 6.37
C CYS A 253 18.06 0.60 5.76
N ASN A 254 18.77 0.35 4.65
CA ASN A 254 18.77 -0.96 3.98
C ASN A 254 19.46 -2.05 4.80
N SER A 255 20.43 -1.69 5.65
CA SER A 255 21.16 -2.66 6.48
C SER A 255 20.47 -2.97 7.81
N GLN A 256 19.56 -2.10 8.27
CA GLN A 256 19.08 -2.15 9.66
C GLN A 256 17.59 -2.50 9.84
N MET A 257 16.74 -2.31 8.82
CA MET A 257 15.28 -2.32 9.03
C MET A 257 14.54 -3.16 7.98
N ASP A 258 14.43 -4.47 8.23
CA ASP A 258 13.48 -5.34 7.53
C ASP A 258 12.06 -4.93 7.95
N GLY A 259 11.28 -4.33 7.04
CA GLY A 259 9.88 -3.94 7.30
C GLY A 259 9.04 -5.10 7.85
N GLY A 260 9.40 -6.35 7.49
CA GLY A 260 8.80 -7.55 8.04
C GLY A 260 9.17 -7.80 9.50
N ARG A 261 10.40 -7.48 9.92
CA ARG A 261 10.79 -7.51 11.33
C ARG A 261 10.08 -6.44 12.13
N ILE A 262 9.98 -5.20 11.62
CA ILE A 262 9.25 -4.13 12.30
C ILE A 262 7.78 -4.54 12.46
N LEU A 263 7.11 -4.95 11.38
CA LEU A 263 5.71 -5.39 11.46
C LEU A 263 5.52 -6.56 12.43
N LYS A 264 6.46 -7.52 12.46
CA LYS A 264 6.44 -8.62 13.44
C LYS A 264 6.60 -8.11 14.88
N SER A 265 7.53 -7.20 15.14
CA SER A 265 7.73 -6.60 16.46
C SER A 265 6.49 -5.80 16.90
N LEU A 266 5.95 -4.96 16.02
CA LEU A 266 4.72 -4.19 16.25
C LEU A 266 3.52 -5.09 16.54
N ALA A 267 3.40 -6.20 15.81
CA ALA A 267 2.36 -7.21 16.04
C ALA A 267 2.54 -7.96 17.37
N LEU A 268 3.75 -8.06 17.93
CA LEU A 268 3.94 -8.64 19.26
C LEU A 268 3.48 -7.72 20.38
N VAL A 269 3.63 -6.40 20.20
CA VAL A 269 3.27 -5.41 21.23
C VAL A 269 1.84 -4.89 21.12
N ASN A 270 1.19 -4.99 19.95
CA ASN A 270 -0.16 -4.48 19.73
C ASN A 270 -1.12 -5.54 19.12
N PRO A 271 -2.19 -5.93 19.84
CA PRO A 271 -3.16 -6.92 19.36
C PRO A 271 -3.86 -6.54 18.06
N LEU A 272 -4.24 -5.27 17.88
CA LEU A 272 -4.94 -4.80 16.67
C LEU A 272 -4.04 -4.91 15.43
N ILE A 273 -2.75 -4.56 15.58
CA ILE A 273 -1.75 -4.75 14.51
C ILE A 273 -1.55 -6.25 14.25
N ASN A 274 -1.51 -7.10 15.28
CA ASN A 274 -1.35 -8.55 15.12
C ASN A 274 -2.48 -9.19 14.32
N GLU A 275 -3.73 -8.82 14.65
CA GLU A 275 -4.93 -9.31 13.96
C GLU A 275 -4.93 -8.87 12.49
N ASN A 276 -4.45 -7.65 12.21
CA ASN A 276 -4.47 -7.05 10.88
C ASN A 276 -3.14 -7.12 10.11
N LYS A 277 -2.10 -7.78 10.63
CA LYS A 277 -0.79 -7.82 9.96
C LYS A 277 -0.83 -8.40 8.55
N HIS A 278 -1.80 -9.25 8.27
CA HIS A 278 -2.01 -9.89 6.97
C HIS A 278 -2.56 -8.92 5.90
N VAL A 279 -3.20 -7.81 6.31
CA VAL A 279 -3.65 -6.75 5.39
C VAL A 279 -2.61 -5.63 5.25
N ILE A 280 -1.44 -5.77 5.86
CA ILE A 280 -0.36 -4.78 5.81
C ILE A 280 0.76 -5.34 4.94
N THR A 281 0.91 -4.79 3.74
CA THR A 281 2.11 -4.99 2.92
C THR A 281 3.15 -3.95 3.27
N TYR A 282 4.41 -4.29 3.09
CA TYR A 282 5.52 -3.35 3.19
C TYR A 282 6.41 -3.51 1.96
N ASN A 283 6.95 -2.40 1.46
CA ASN A 283 8.01 -2.44 0.47
C ASN A 283 9.38 -2.50 1.16
N VAL A 284 10.44 -2.62 0.36
CA VAL A 284 11.84 -2.67 0.83
C VAL A 284 12.26 -1.38 1.57
N GLN A 285 11.43 -0.34 1.54
CA GLN A 285 11.75 1.01 2.01
C GLN A 285 10.86 1.49 3.17
N LEU A 286 10.35 0.55 3.98
CA LEU A 286 9.57 0.82 5.19
C LEU A 286 8.25 1.56 4.95
N GLN A 287 7.77 1.66 3.71
CA GLN A 287 6.41 2.13 3.46
C GLN A 287 5.47 0.97 3.71
N PHE A 288 4.55 1.16 4.65
CA PHE A 288 3.51 0.19 4.94
C PHE A 288 2.25 0.59 4.19
N THR A 289 1.67 -0.31 3.42
CA THR A 289 0.42 -0.08 2.68
C THR A 289 -0.62 -1.06 3.18
N CYS A 290 -1.81 -0.56 3.51
CA CYS A 290 -2.92 -1.42 3.83
C CYS A 290 -3.56 -1.94 2.53
N ILE A 291 -3.49 -3.24 2.28
CA ILE A 291 -4.06 -3.89 1.08
C ILE A 291 -5.60 -3.73 1.04
N ALA A 292 -6.26 -3.66 2.21
CA ALA A 292 -7.71 -3.56 2.28
C ALA A 292 -8.25 -2.25 1.67
N CYS A 293 -7.54 -1.13 1.88
CA CYS A 293 -7.98 0.20 1.44
C CYS A 293 -6.96 0.95 0.56
N ASN A 294 -5.87 0.28 0.18
CA ASN A 294 -4.74 0.83 -0.56
C ASN A 294 -4.18 2.16 0.01
N LYS A 295 -4.17 2.30 1.35
CA LYS A 295 -3.69 3.51 2.02
C LYS A 295 -2.28 3.30 2.55
N ASN A 296 -1.38 4.23 2.25
CA ASN A 296 -0.05 4.27 2.86
C ASN A 296 -0.14 4.73 4.32
N MET A 297 0.38 3.89 5.21
CA MET A 297 0.66 4.17 6.62
C MET A 297 2.11 4.65 6.68
N GLY A 298 2.32 5.93 6.98
CA GLY A 298 3.65 6.54 7.00
C GLY A 298 4.55 5.84 8.02
N TYR A 299 5.84 5.74 7.69
CA TYR A 299 6.85 5.30 8.63
C TYR A 299 7.24 6.43 9.59
N HIS A 300 7.45 6.05 10.85
CA HIS A 300 7.96 6.93 11.89
C HIS A 300 9.10 6.24 12.62
N VAL A 301 10.15 7.00 12.94
CA VAL A 301 11.35 6.47 13.62
C VAL A 301 11.04 6.09 15.07
N ASP A 302 10.19 6.89 15.73
CA ASP A 302 9.63 6.54 17.03
C ASP A 302 8.57 5.44 16.87
N GLU A 303 8.79 4.30 17.55
CA GLU A 303 7.94 3.11 17.51
C GLU A 303 6.52 3.40 18.03
N ASN A 304 6.36 4.26 19.04
CA ASN A 304 5.05 4.58 19.60
C ASN A 304 4.21 5.41 18.61
N GLU A 305 4.82 6.38 17.94
CA GLU A 305 4.13 7.16 16.90
C GLU A 305 3.78 6.29 15.68
N LEU A 306 4.64 5.33 15.33
CA LEU A 306 4.33 4.34 14.29
C LEU A 306 3.13 3.46 14.70
N ILE A 307 3.10 2.97 15.95
CA ILE A 307 1.98 2.22 16.52
C ILE A 307 0.70 3.06 16.48
N LYS A 308 0.76 4.33 16.93
CA LYS A 308 -0.39 5.25 16.88
C LYS A 308 -0.90 5.43 15.46
N GLY A 309 -0.01 5.61 14.48
CA GLY A 309 -0.37 5.72 13.07
C GLY A 309 -1.10 4.50 12.54
N PHE A 310 -0.63 3.30 12.90
CA PHE A 310 -1.27 2.03 12.53
C PHE A 310 -2.63 1.88 13.19
N ILE A 311 -2.73 2.12 14.50
CA ILE A 311 -3.99 2.01 15.24
C ILE A 311 -5.02 3.01 14.69
N ALA A 312 -4.63 4.26 14.49
CA ALA A 312 -5.51 5.29 13.93
C ALA A 312 -6.01 4.90 12.54
N HIS A 313 -5.17 4.27 11.72
CA HIS A 313 -5.57 3.77 10.42
C HIS A 313 -6.53 2.57 10.53
N LEU A 314 -6.12 1.51 11.22
CA LEU A 314 -6.87 0.25 11.34
C LEU A 314 -8.21 0.44 12.06
N SER A 315 -8.29 1.40 12.98
CA SER A 315 -9.54 1.76 13.68
C SER A 315 -10.41 2.76 12.91
N SER A 316 -9.95 3.26 11.76
CA SER A 316 -10.74 4.24 11.00
C SER A 316 -11.99 3.59 10.39
N SER A 317 -13.09 4.36 10.35
CA SER A 317 -14.34 3.93 9.71
C SER A 317 -14.12 3.54 8.23
N GLY A 318 -13.23 4.24 7.54
CA GLY A 318 -12.82 3.92 6.17
C GLY A 318 -12.15 2.55 6.05
N HIS A 319 -11.21 2.21 6.94
CA HIS A 319 -10.59 0.89 6.94
C HIS A 319 -11.62 -0.20 7.24
N THR A 320 -12.45 -0.02 8.26
CA THR A 320 -13.49 -0.98 8.65
C THR A 320 -14.45 -1.27 7.48
N LYS A 321 -14.89 -0.23 6.75
CA LYS A 321 -15.74 -0.38 5.57
C LYS A 321 -15.02 -1.11 4.43
N CYS A 322 -13.77 -0.77 4.14
CA CYS A 322 -12.98 -1.44 3.10
C CYS A 322 -12.71 -2.91 3.44
N SER A 323 -12.39 -3.23 4.69
CA SER A 323 -12.16 -4.59 5.18
C SER A 323 -13.42 -5.44 5.08
N LEU A 324 -14.60 -4.88 5.39
CA LEU A 324 -15.88 -5.55 5.17
C LEU A 324 -16.15 -5.82 3.67
N ASN A 325 -15.95 -4.81 2.82
CA ASN A 325 -16.10 -4.96 1.36
C ASN A 325 -15.16 -6.04 0.81
N LYS A 326 -13.93 -6.11 1.34
CA LYS A 326 -12.95 -7.12 0.94
C LYS A 326 -13.38 -8.53 1.35
N ALA A 327 -13.86 -8.71 2.58
CA ALA A 327 -14.38 -9.99 3.05
C ALA A 327 -15.57 -10.50 2.21
N ILE A 328 -16.46 -9.58 1.79
CA ILE A 328 -17.59 -9.92 0.91
C ILE A 328 -17.12 -10.27 -0.49
N LEU A 329 -16.18 -9.51 -1.05
CA LEU A 329 -15.59 -9.81 -2.35
C LEU A 329 -14.87 -11.15 -2.36
N ASP A 330 -14.12 -11.46 -1.30
CA ASP A 330 -13.43 -12.75 -1.16
C ASP A 330 -14.44 -13.91 -1.02
N SER A 331 -15.54 -13.70 -0.28
CA SER A 331 -16.66 -14.66 -0.22
C SER A 331 -17.32 -14.88 -1.58
N PHE A 332 -17.54 -13.81 -2.35
CA PHE A 332 -18.06 -13.87 -3.71
C PHE A 332 -17.11 -14.62 -4.66
N ASN A 333 -15.79 -14.42 -4.50
CA ASN A 333 -14.79 -15.14 -5.28
C ASN A 333 -14.70 -16.61 -4.92
N ALA A 334 -14.84 -16.97 -3.65
CA ALA A 334 -14.89 -18.35 -3.20
C ALA A 334 -16.16 -19.09 -3.68
N LEU A 335 -17.31 -18.41 -3.71
CA LEU A 335 -18.59 -18.99 -4.15
C LEU A 335 -18.68 -19.17 -5.67
N HIS A 336 -17.96 -18.36 -6.44
CA HIS A 336 -18.00 -18.38 -7.91
C HIS A 336 -16.58 -18.53 -8.50
N PRO A 337 -15.93 -19.70 -8.33
CA PRO A 337 -14.63 -19.96 -8.94
C PRO A 337 -14.79 -20.15 -10.46
N GLY A 338 -14.21 -19.26 -11.27
CA GLY A 338 -14.25 -19.35 -12.74
C GLY A 338 -14.04 -18.01 -13.44
N LYS A 339 -13.94 -18.03 -14.78
CA LYS A 339 -14.03 -16.80 -15.59
C LYS A 339 -15.40 -16.18 -15.38
N LYS A 340 -15.44 -14.98 -14.83
CA LYS A 340 -16.66 -14.19 -14.61
C LYS A 340 -16.77 -13.16 -15.73
N ASP A 341 -17.98 -12.89 -16.18
CA ASP A 341 -18.25 -11.79 -17.12
C ASP A 341 -18.02 -10.41 -16.48
N HIS A 342 -18.03 -10.37 -15.14
CA HIS A 342 -17.78 -9.18 -14.33
C HIS A 342 -16.61 -9.41 -13.38
N ASN A 343 -15.69 -8.46 -13.35
CA ASN A 343 -14.57 -8.41 -12.41
C ASN A 343 -14.84 -7.33 -11.37
N PHE A 344 -14.52 -7.61 -10.11
CA PHE A 344 -14.83 -6.71 -9.00
C PHE A 344 -13.57 -6.32 -8.23
N ALA A 345 -13.47 -5.06 -7.82
CA ALA A 345 -12.40 -4.51 -7.00
C ALA A 345 -12.97 -3.70 -5.83
N VAL A 346 -12.30 -3.73 -4.68
CA VAL A 346 -12.70 -2.88 -3.54
C VAL A 346 -12.26 -1.44 -3.82
N SER A 347 -13.16 -0.49 -3.59
CA SER A 347 -12.92 0.94 -3.70
C SER A 347 -13.31 1.64 -2.39
N LYS A 348 -12.93 2.93 -2.24
CA LYS A 348 -13.31 3.75 -1.08
C LYS A 348 -14.82 3.86 -0.90
N ASN A 349 -15.59 3.76 -1.99
CA ASN A 349 -17.04 3.99 -1.98
C ASN A 349 -17.86 2.70 -1.99
N GLY A 350 -17.24 1.52 -2.05
CA GLY A 350 -17.95 0.25 -2.21
C GLY A 350 -17.14 -0.77 -3.00
N ILE A 351 -17.82 -1.74 -3.60
CA ILE A 351 -17.20 -2.69 -4.54
C ILE A 351 -17.47 -2.21 -5.97
N LEU A 352 -16.42 -1.92 -6.71
CA LEU A 352 -16.47 -1.46 -8.11
C LEU A 352 -16.44 -2.66 -9.05
N CYS A 353 -17.40 -2.76 -9.96
CA CYS A 353 -17.28 -3.66 -11.10
C CYS A 353 -16.39 -3.00 -12.15
N THR A 354 -15.25 -3.61 -12.47
CA THR A 354 -14.28 -3.06 -13.42
C THR A 354 -14.69 -3.24 -14.88
N VAL A 355 -15.75 -4.02 -15.16
CA VAL A 355 -16.25 -4.24 -16.52
C VAL A 355 -17.26 -3.17 -16.91
N CYS A 356 -18.26 -2.90 -16.07
CA CYS A 356 -19.30 -1.90 -16.34
C CYS A 356 -19.12 -0.59 -15.55
N ASN A 357 -18.05 -0.45 -14.77
CA ASN A 357 -17.72 0.73 -13.97
C ASN A 357 -18.79 1.15 -12.94
N SER A 358 -19.69 0.25 -12.56
CA SER A 358 -20.71 0.51 -11.54
C SER A 358 -20.19 0.22 -10.13
N THR A 359 -20.45 1.13 -9.20
CA THR A 359 -20.11 0.96 -7.79
C THR A 359 -21.29 0.38 -7.02
N ILE A 360 -21.06 -0.67 -6.24
CA ILE A 360 -22.03 -1.24 -5.31
C ILE A 360 -21.70 -0.67 -3.92
N PRO A 361 -22.43 0.35 -3.44
CA PRO A 361 -22.02 1.15 -2.27
C PRO A 361 -22.22 0.43 -0.92
N GLU A 362 -23.15 -0.52 -0.89
CA GLU A 362 -23.44 -1.34 0.28
C GLU A 362 -22.77 -2.70 0.14
N ALA A 363 -22.05 -3.09 1.17
CA ALA A 363 -21.39 -4.36 1.32
C ALA A 363 -22.45 -5.47 1.42
N ASN A 364 -23.01 -5.90 0.30
CA ASN A 364 -24.04 -6.92 0.23
C ASN A 364 -23.70 -7.95 -0.86
N LEU A 365 -23.47 -9.19 -0.43
CA LEU A 365 -23.14 -10.32 -1.29
C LEU A 365 -24.23 -10.62 -2.33
N GLU A 366 -25.51 -10.49 -1.96
CA GLU A 366 -26.64 -10.72 -2.86
C GLU A 366 -26.66 -9.72 -4.02
N ARG A 367 -26.32 -8.45 -3.74
CA ARG A 367 -26.21 -7.42 -4.79
C ARG A 367 -25.06 -7.71 -5.76
N LEU A 368 -23.92 -8.21 -5.27
CA LEU A 368 -22.84 -8.66 -6.14
C LEU A 368 -23.27 -9.83 -7.03
N ILE A 369 -23.95 -10.83 -6.44
CA ILE A 369 -24.45 -11.98 -7.18
C ILE A 369 -25.45 -11.54 -8.25
N LEU A 370 -26.40 -10.68 -7.90
CA LEU A 370 -27.38 -10.15 -8.84
C LEU A 370 -26.72 -9.38 -9.98
N HIS A 371 -25.76 -8.49 -9.66
CA HIS A 371 -25.03 -7.72 -10.65
C HIS A 371 -24.20 -8.61 -11.58
N SER A 372 -23.55 -9.65 -11.05
CA SER A 372 -22.74 -10.57 -11.86
C SER A 372 -23.55 -11.41 -12.86
N LYS A 373 -24.87 -11.53 -12.65
CA LYS A 373 -25.80 -12.22 -13.56
C LYS A 373 -26.37 -11.29 -14.64
N GLN A 374 -26.18 -9.97 -14.50
CA GLN A 374 -26.65 -9.05 -15.52
C GLN A 374 -25.77 -9.19 -16.76
N PRO A 375 -26.36 -9.42 -17.95
CA PRO A 375 -25.59 -9.49 -19.18
C PRO A 375 -24.80 -8.20 -19.33
N ASN A 376 -23.56 -8.32 -19.83
CA ASN A 376 -22.75 -7.15 -20.13
C ASN A 376 -23.37 -6.39 -21.31
N VAL A 377 -24.35 -5.54 -21.01
CA VAL A 377 -24.90 -4.60 -21.97
C VAL A 377 -23.86 -3.50 -22.09
N ASN A 378 -22.94 -3.66 -23.03
CA ASN A 378 -21.99 -2.63 -23.42
C ASN A 378 -22.78 -1.37 -23.83
N SER A 379 -23.04 -0.48 -22.86
CA SER A 379 -23.70 0.80 -23.08
C SER A 379 -22.71 1.77 -23.72
N LYS A 380 -22.50 1.62 -25.03
CA LYS A 380 -22.22 2.77 -25.89
C LYS A 380 -23.55 3.51 -26.10
N GLY A 381 -23.94 4.33 -25.13
CA GLY A 381 -25.14 5.16 -25.23
C GLY A 381 -25.45 5.87 -23.91
N ASN A 382 -25.33 7.20 -23.93
CA ASN A 382 -25.65 8.18 -22.88
C ASN A 382 -26.35 7.64 -21.62
N SER A 383 -25.61 7.65 -20.51
CA SER A 383 -26.11 7.34 -19.17
C SER A 383 -26.70 8.58 -18.51
N ASP A 384 -28.01 8.80 -18.64
CA ASP A 384 -28.72 9.78 -17.80
C ASP A 384 -30.18 9.41 -17.41
N SER A 385 -30.70 8.18 -17.63
CA SER A 385 -32.13 7.95 -17.33
C SER A 385 -32.61 6.61 -16.74
N ILE A 386 -31.76 5.71 -16.21
CA ILE A 386 -32.24 4.35 -15.82
C ILE A 386 -32.23 4.05 -14.30
N ILE A 387 -31.90 5.00 -13.42
CA ILE A 387 -31.89 4.76 -11.95
C ILE A 387 -33.09 5.38 -11.21
N SER A 388 -34.30 5.28 -11.76
CA SER A 388 -35.52 5.76 -11.06
C SER A 388 -36.69 4.78 -10.96
N GLN A 389 -36.54 3.50 -11.33
CA GLN A 389 -37.68 2.56 -11.37
C GLN A 389 -37.66 1.39 -10.39
N LEU A 390 -36.85 1.40 -9.32
CA LEU A 390 -36.81 0.26 -8.37
C LEU A 390 -37.13 0.58 -6.90
N TYR A 391 -37.78 1.72 -6.61
CA TYR A 391 -38.30 1.98 -5.26
C TYR A 391 -39.77 2.40 -5.27
N THR A 392 -40.67 1.42 -5.19
CA THR A 392 -41.95 1.56 -4.45
C THR A 392 -42.45 0.17 -4.00
N PRO A 393 -42.85 -0.02 -2.74
CA PRO A 393 -43.58 -1.21 -2.31
C PRO A 393 -45.09 -0.97 -2.50
N SER A 394 -45.71 -1.66 -3.45
CA SER A 394 -47.16 -1.59 -3.66
C SER A 394 -47.87 -2.64 -2.80
N THR A 395 -48.72 -2.15 -1.89
CA THR A 395 -49.79 -2.93 -1.24
C THR A 395 -51.03 -2.90 -2.13
N SER A 396 -51.65 -4.05 -2.28
CA SER A 396 -52.78 -4.35 -3.17
C SER A 396 -54.12 -3.89 -2.59
N VAL A 397 -54.96 -3.22 -3.40
CA VAL A 397 -56.44 -3.33 -3.31
C VAL A 397 -57.03 -3.27 -4.72
N LEU A 398 -57.89 -4.26 -5.00
CA LEU A 398 -58.71 -4.46 -6.20
C LEU A 398 -59.74 -3.33 -6.40
N ASN A 399 -59.97 -2.92 -7.66
CA ASN A 399 -61.28 -3.11 -8.28
C ASN A 399 -61.28 -2.79 -9.79
N SER A 400 -61.97 -3.67 -10.52
CA SER A 400 -62.27 -3.65 -11.94
C SER A 400 -63.54 -2.86 -12.21
N THR A 401 -63.58 -2.02 -13.26
CA THR A 401 -64.71 -1.98 -14.24
C THR A 401 -64.36 -1.15 -15.49
N PHE A 402 -64.50 -1.79 -16.68
CA PHE A 402 -65.15 -1.35 -17.94
C PHE A 402 -65.15 0.17 -18.31
N LEU A 403 -64.96 0.65 -19.55
CA LEU A 403 -65.25 0.18 -20.91
C LEU A 403 -64.75 1.24 -21.93
N THR A 404 -64.74 0.83 -23.21
CA THR A 404 -65.03 1.64 -24.43
C THR A 404 -63.98 2.65 -24.91
N THR A 405 -63.61 2.79 -26.19
CA THR A 405 -63.91 2.16 -27.50
C THR A 405 -62.96 2.86 -28.51
N SER A 406 -62.24 2.12 -29.36
CA SER A 406 -62.43 2.08 -30.83
C SER A 406 -61.76 3.23 -31.63
N PRO A 407 -61.53 3.12 -32.96
CA PRO A 407 -60.65 2.15 -33.64
C PRO A 407 -59.83 2.77 -34.82
N ARG A 408 -59.14 1.88 -35.57
CA ARG A 408 -58.86 1.96 -37.04
C ARG A 408 -57.67 2.87 -37.49
N SER A 409 -56.77 2.50 -38.42
CA SER A 409 -56.63 1.39 -39.38
C SER A 409 -55.14 1.29 -39.85
N PRO A 410 -54.76 0.69 -41.00
CA PRO A 410 -54.08 -0.62 -41.07
C PRO A 410 -52.73 -0.55 -41.82
N VAL A 411 -51.87 -1.58 -41.79
CA VAL A 411 -51.07 -2.03 -42.96
C VAL A 411 -50.61 -3.48 -42.69
N ASN A 412 -50.68 -4.27 -43.76
CA ASN A 412 -50.51 -5.72 -43.89
C ASN A 412 -49.06 -6.15 -44.21
N LEU A 413 -48.85 -7.47 -44.16
CA LEU A 413 -47.74 -8.31 -44.68
C LEU A 413 -46.51 -8.40 -43.75
N GLU A 414 -45.93 -9.56 -43.43
CA GLU A 414 -45.91 -10.85 -44.13
C GLU A 414 -45.48 -11.98 -43.15
N GLU A 415 -46.10 -13.15 -43.25
CA GLU A 415 -45.79 -14.38 -42.48
C GLU A 415 -44.78 -15.27 -43.21
N VAL A 416 -43.77 -15.78 -42.51
CA VAL A 416 -43.07 -17.06 -42.81
C VAL A 416 -42.68 -17.73 -41.48
N PRO A 417 -42.79 -19.06 -41.32
CA PRO A 417 -43.06 -19.71 -40.03
C PRO A 417 -41.80 -20.18 -39.30
N ILE A 418 -41.80 -20.08 -37.96
CA ILE A 418 -40.82 -20.74 -37.10
C ILE A 418 -41.48 -21.95 -36.45
N ALA A 419 -40.96 -23.13 -36.80
CA ALA A 419 -41.29 -24.42 -36.21
C ALA A 419 -40.94 -24.43 -34.71
N GLY A 420 -41.91 -24.86 -33.90
CA GLY A 420 -41.74 -25.09 -32.48
C GLY A 420 -40.90 -26.32 -32.18
N SER A 421 -40.05 -26.20 -31.16
CA SER A 421 -39.49 -27.33 -30.41
C SER A 421 -39.41 -26.93 -28.95
N SER A 422 -40.50 -27.19 -28.22
CA SER A 422 -40.56 -27.18 -26.76
C SER A 422 -39.79 -28.40 -26.21
N MET A 423 -38.67 -28.17 -25.55
CA MET A 423 -38.01 -29.17 -24.70
C MET A 423 -38.48 -29.01 -23.24
N PRO A 424 -38.72 -30.10 -22.49
CA PRO A 424 -39.32 -30.04 -21.17
C PRO A 424 -38.33 -29.66 -20.08
N LEU A 425 -38.83 -28.87 -19.13
CA LEU A 425 -38.22 -28.49 -17.86
C LEU A 425 -37.76 -29.73 -17.09
N LYS A 426 -36.45 -29.92 -16.98
CA LYS A 426 -35.83 -31.03 -16.24
C LYS A 426 -35.83 -30.67 -14.76
N THR A 427 -36.77 -31.26 -14.02
CA THR A 427 -36.84 -31.21 -12.55
C THR A 427 -35.52 -31.71 -11.98
N MET A 428 -34.70 -30.82 -11.41
CA MET A 428 -33.49 -31.23 -10.72
C MET A 428 -33.88 -31.93 -9.42
N THR A 429 -33.66 -33.23 -9.38
CA THR A 429 -33.72 -34.05 -8.16
C THR A 429 -32.76 -33.45 -7.13
N ASN A 430 -33.31 -32.99 -6.00
CA ASN A 430 -32.55 -32.56 -4.83
C ASN A 430 -31.56 -33.65 -4.44
N LYS A 431 -30.26 -33.39 -4.62
CA LYS A 431 -29.21 -34.23 -4.05
C LYS A 431 -29.32 -34.13 -2.53
N GLU A 432 -29.69 -35.22 -1.88
CA GLU A 432 -29.60 -35.41 -0.43
C GLU A 432 -28.18 -35.04 0.04
N ILE A 433 -28.06 -33.95 0.78
CA ILE A 433 -26.78 -33.51 1.32
C ILE A 433 -26.49 -34.36 2.56
N ASN A 434 -25.51 -35.25 2.44
CA ASN A 434 -25.08 -36.11 3.55
C ASN A 434 -24.35 -35.29 4.63
N LEU A 435 -24.95 -35.14 5.82
CA LEU A 435 -24.37 -34.38 6.94
C LEU A 435 -22.97 -34.88 7.33
N ARG A 436 -22.73 -36.20 7.27
CA ARG A 436 -21.44 -36.79 7.61
C ARG A 436 -20.35 -36.35 6.62
N ALA A 437 -20.69 -36.23 5.34
CA ALA A 437 -19.78 -35.67 4.34
C ALA A 437 -19.50 -34.19 4.62
N LEU A 438 -20.52 -33.40 4.97
CA LEU A 438 -20.36 -31.98 5.29
C LEU A 438 -19.46 -31.75 6.52
N ILE A 439 -19.68 -32.51 7.60
CA ILE A 439 -18.86 -32.47 8.83
C ILE A 439 -17.40 -32.84 8.52
N SER A 440 -17.16 -33.80 7.62
CA SER A 440 -15.80 -34.20 7.23
C SER A 440 -15.01 -33.11 6.49
N THR A 441 -15.69 -32.09 5.93
CA THR A 441 -15.04 -30.95 5.25
C THR A 441 -14.68 -29.79 6.18
N LEU A 442 -15.03 -29.88 7.47
CA LEU A 442 -14.73 -28.86 8.47
C LEU A 442 -13.24 -28.93 8.90
N PRO A 443 -12.60 -27.79 9.24
CA PRO A 443 -11.22 -27.77 9.72
C PRO A 443 -11.03 -28.62 10.98
N LYS A 444 -9.93 -29.38 11.05
CA LYS A 444 -9.56 -30.23 12.23
C LYS A 444 -9.41 -29.44 13.54
N SER A 445 -9.30 -28.11 13.47
CA SER A 445 -9.22 -27.21 14.62
C SER A 445 -10.55 -27.01 15.36
N LEU A 446 -11.69 -27.34 14.73
CA LEU A 446 -12.99 -27.36 15.37
C LEU A 446 -13.12 -28.63 16.22
N LYS A 447 -12.67 -28.55 17.47
CA LYS A 447 -12.91 -29.59 18.47
C LYS A 447 -14.43 -29.67 18.73
N ASN A 448 -14.96 -30.88 18.94
CA ASN A 448 -16.35 -31.15 19.34
C ASN A 448 -17.45 -31.06 18.27
N VAL A 449 -17.15 -31.42 17.01
CA VAL A 449 -18.21 -31.67 16.00
C VAL A 449 -19.21 -32.77 16.40
N ASN A 450 -18.91 -33.58 17.43
CA ASN A 450 -19.82 -34.59 17.98
C ASN A 450 -21.07 -34.00 18.64
N CYS A 451 -21.12 -32.70 18.91
CA CYS A 451 -22.33 -32.05 19.42
C CYS A 451 -23.37 -31.76 18.32
N ILE A 452 -23.04 -31.98 17.05
CA ILE A 452 -23.93 -31.74 15.91
C ILE A 452 -24.61 -33.05 15.52
N ILE A 453 -25.94 -33.10 15.61
CA ILE A 453 -26.74 -34.27 15.21
C ILE A 453 -27.83 -33.88 14.22
N GLU A 454 -28.20 -34.82 13.35
CA GLU A 454 -29.39 -34.71 12.50
C GLU A 454 -30.57 -35.32 13.27
N ASN A 455 -31.64 -34.56 13.44
CA ASN A 455 -32.87 -35.13 14.00
C ASN A 455 -33.62 -35.98 12.96
N ASN A 456 -34.67 -36.67 13.40
CA ASN A 456 -35.54 -37.49 12.56
C ASN A 456 -36.30 -36.71 11.46
N GLN A 457 -36.23 -35.37 11.44
CA GLN A 457 -36.82 -34.50 10.41
C GLN A 457 -35.77 -33.99 9.41
N GLY A 458 -34.53 -34.48 9.47
CA GLY A 458 -33.44 -34.03 8.59
C GLY A 458 -32.89 -32.64 8.95
N GLN A 459 -33.22 -32.12 10.13
CA GLN A 459 -32.68 -30.84 10.61
C GLN A 459 -31.43 -31.07 11.45
N VAL A 460 -30.40 -30.27 11.19
CA VAL A 460 -29.18 -30.31 11.99
C VAL A 460 -29.36 -29.48 13.24
N THR A 461 -29.07 -30.06 14.40
CA THR A 461 -29.20 -29.42 15.71
C THR A 461 -27.89 -29.53 16.48
N CYS A 462 -27.56 -28.50 17.27
CA CYS A 462 -26.44 -28.56 18.20
C CYS A 462 -26.93 -28.95 19.59
N LEU A 463 -26.44 -30.06 20.12
CA LEU A 463 -26.75 -30.58 21.46
C LEU A 463 -26.31 -29.64 22.59
N ILE A 464 -25.26 -28.83 22.38
CA ILE A 464 -24.79 -27.86 23.38
C ILE A 464 -25.71 -26.63 23.40
N CYS A 465 -26.13 -26.16 22.22
CA CYS A 465 -26.89 -24.93 22.09
C CYS A 465 -28.41 -25.12 22.11
N GLU A 466 -28.89 -26.34 21.83
CA GLU A 466 -30.29 -26.70 21.61
C GLU A 466 -30.96 -25.87 20.52
N CYS A 467 -30.25 -25.55 19.44
CA CYS A 467 -30.80 -24.82 18.30
C CYS A 467 -30.61 -25.54 16.97
N SER A 468 -31.54 -25.29 16.05
CA SER A 468 -31.46 -25.75 14.66
C SER A 468 -30.46 -24.89 13.87
N ILE A 469 -29.60 -25.54 13.09
CA ILE A 469 -28.57 -24.92 12.26
C ILE A 469 -28.88 -25.31 10.81
N PRO A 470 -29.05 -24.34 9.89
CA PRO A 470 -29.30 -24.68 8.50
C PRO A 470 -28.10 -25.44 7.91
N ILE A 471 -28.36 -26.52 7.17
CA ILE A 471 -27.34 -27.40 6.56
C ILE A 471 -26.51 -26.64 5.53
N SER A 472 -25.46 -25.98 6.00
CA SER A 472 -24.38 -25.45 5.17
C SER A 472 -23.08 -25.46 5.97
N LYS A 473 -21.95 -25.61 5.26
CA LYS A 473 -20.63 -25.58 5.89
C LYS A 473 -20.41 -24.28 6.68
N HIS A 474 -20.82 -23.15 6.11
CA HIS A 474 -20.68 -21.84 6.72
C HIS A 474 -21.49 -21.69 8.01
N ASN A 475 -22.73 -22.17 8.04
CA ASN A 475 -23.59 -22.08 9.22
C ASN A 475 -23.07 -22.96 10.37
N LEU A 476 -22.52 -24.13 10.05
CA LEU A 476 -21.86 -24.98 11.04
C LEU A 476 -20.58 -24.34 11.60
N GLU A 477 -19.73 -23.76 10.74
CA GLU A 477 -18.49 -23.09 11.17
C GLU A 477 -18.79 -21.86 12.03
N THR A 478 -19.71 -20.99 11.59
CA THR A 478 -20.09 -19.79 12.33
C THR A 478 -20.77 -20.11 13.65
N HIS A 479 -21.60 -21.17 13.71
CA HIS A 479 -22.20 -21.64 14.95
C HIS A 479 -21.13 -22.12 15.94
N LEU A 480 -20.26 -23.07 15.52
CA LEU A 480 -19.23 -23.68 16.38
C LEU A 480 -18.18 -22.67 16.85
N LEU A 481 -17.86 -21.66 16.02
CA LEU A 481 -16.92 -20.60 16.39
C LEU A 481 -17.56 -19.47 17.21
N GLY A 482 -18.88 -19.37 17.19
CA GLY A 482 -19.66 -18.32 17.82
C GLY A 482 -19.48 -18.27 19.35
N SER A 483 -19.45 -17.06 19.89
CA SER A 483 -19.27 -16.81 21.33
C SER A 483 -20.36 -17.49 22.18
N LYS A 484 -21.60 -17.55 21.69
CA LYS A 484 -22.72 -18.24 22.36
C LYS A 484 -22.45 -19.73 22.56
N HIS A 485 -21.95 -20.41 21.52
CA HIS A 485 -21.61 -21.83 21.58
C HIS A 485 -20.45 -22.07 22.55
N LYS A 486 -19.35 -21.34 22.42
CA LYS A 486 -18.18 -21.46 23.30
C LYS A 486 -18.52 -21.18 24.77
N ASN A 487 -19.43 -20.25 25.05
CA ASN A 487 -19.86 -19.95 26.41
C ASN A 487 -20.74 -21.07 26.98
N LYS A 488 -21.68 -21.61 26.19
CA LYS A 488 -22.49 -22.77 26.59
C LYS A 488 -21.62 -24.02 26.78
N GLU A 489 -20.66 -24.28 25.91
CA GLU A 489 -19.73 -25.40 26.00
C GLU A 489 -18.89 -25.35 27.29
N LYS A 490 -18.41 -24.16 27.69
CA LYS A 490 -17.69 -23.95 28.95
C LYS A 490 -18.56 -24.14 30.19
N THR A 491 -19.85 -23.81 30.10
CA THR A 491 -20.80 -23.89 31.23
C THR A 491 -21.45 -25.25 31.39
N THR A 492 -21.58 -26.03 30.31
CA THR A 492 -22.23 -27.35 30.31
C THR A 492 -21.31 -28.51 30.75
N GLY A 493 -20.04 -28.26 31.05
CA GLY A 493 -19.16 -29.24 31.73
C GLY A 493 -19.25 -30.65 31.14
N ALA A 494 -18.88 -30.81 29.86
CA ALA A 494 -18.98 -32.07 29.14
C ALA A 494 -18.01 -33.14 29.69
N SER A 495 -18.39 -33.78 30.80
CA SER A 495 -17.98 -35.13 31.19
C SER A 495 -19.04 -35.69 32.14
N ASN A 496 -20.28 -35.87 31.66
CA ASN A 496 -21.28 -36.80 32.20
C ASN A 496 -22.49 -36.84 31.26
N LEU A 497 -22.53 -37.84 30.38
CA LEU A 497 -23.75 -38.30 29.69
C LEU A 497 -23.63 -39.84 29.56
N GLY A 498 -24.47 -40.53 30.34
CA GLY A 498 -24.52 -41.98 30.60
C GLY A 498 -24.32 -42.22 32.10
N ASP A 499 -25.28 -42.56 32.94
CA ASP A 499 -26.55 -43.28 32.74
C ASP A 499 -27.59 -42.86 33.80
N GLY A 500 -28.87 -43.01 33.48
CA GLY A 500 -29.94 -43.08 34.47
C GLY A 500 -30.98 -44.12 34.05
N ASN A 501 -31.15 -45.22 34.80
CA ASN A 501 -32.20 -45.32 35.83
C ASN A 501 -32.30 -46.70 36.51
N LEU A 502 -32.75 -46.64 37.78
CA LEU A 502 -33.56 -47.60 38.57
C LEU A 502 -32.91 -48.67 39.50
N THR A 503 -33.11 -48.39 40.80
CA THR A 503 -33.42 -49.25 41.98
C THR A 503 -32.34 -50.10 42.70
N LEU A 504 -32.23 -49.84 44.01
CA LEU A 504 -31.66 -50.69 45.07
C LEU A 504 -32.42 -52.04 45.17
N PRO A 505 -31.80 -53.17 45.58
CA PRO A 505 -31.41 -53.36 47.00
C PRO A 505 -30.07 -54.08 47.26
N GLN A 506 -29.75 -54.12 48.55
CA GLN A 506 -28.64 -54.67 49.37
C GLN A 506 -27.87 -55.95 48.94
N PRO A 507 -26.72 -56.24 49.61
CA PRO A 507 -25.59 -56.97 49.03
C PRO A 507 -25.71 -58.49 49.19
N VAL A 508 -25.44 -59.22 48.10
CA VAL A 508 -25.22 -60.67 48.14
C VAL A 508 -23.77 -60.96 47.74
N ASN A 509 -23.11 -61.65 48.65
CA ASN A 509 -21.79 -62.26 48.55
C ASN A 509 -21.72 -63.16 47.30
N VAL A 510 -20.79 -62.91 46.37
CA VAL A 510 -20.54 -63.82 45.24
C VAL A 510 -19.04 -63.96 44.96
N ASP A 511 -18.66 -65.24 44.93
CA ASP A 511 -17.40 -65.86 44.56
C ASP A 511 -16.61 -65.23 43.40
N CYS A 512 -15.28 -65.30 43.58
CA CYS A 512 -14.27 -65.00 42.59
C CYS A 512 -14.41 -65.83 41.31
N LYS A 513 -14.98 -65.24 40.26
CA LYS A 513 -14.79 -65.71 38.88
C LYS A 513 -13.53 -65.07 38.28
N LYS A 514 -12.71 -65.91 37.63
CA LYS A 514 -11.47 -65.54 36.94
C LYS A 514 -11.73 -64.45 35.89
N PRO A 515 -10.94 -63.35 35.87
CA PRO A 515 -11.11 -62.28 34.90
C PRO A 515 -10.50 -62.63 33.53
N ASP A 516 -11.18 -62.22 32.47
CA ASP A 516 -10.72 -62.31 31.09
C ASP A 516 -9.42 -61.51 30.84
N LYS A 517 -8.47 -62.16 30.16
CA LYS A 517 -7.05 -61.79 30.02
C LYS A 517 -6.74 -60.47 29.28
N LYS A 518 -7.72 -59.63 28.92
CA LYS A 518 -7.50 -58.36 28.20
C LYS A 518 -7.87 -57.09 28.99
N GLY A 519 -8.50 -57.21 30.17
CA GLY A 519 -8.90 -56.05 30.98
C GLY A 519 -7.96 -55.64 32.13
N GLY A 520 -6.97 -56.48 32.48
CA GLY A 520 -6.34 -56.46 33.82
C GLY A 520 -5.54 -55.20 34.18
N LEU A 521 -4.82 -54.59 33.23
CA LEU A 521 -3.90 -53.50 33.58
C LEU A 521 -4.61 -52.15 33.79
N LYS A 522 -5.61 -51.85 32.95
CA LYS A 522 -6.37 -50.60 33.05
C LYS A 522 -7.18 -50.53 34.35
N GLU A 523 -7.72 -51.66 34.79
CA GLU A 523 -8.44 -51.73 36.07
C GLU A 523 -7.51 -51.58 37.27
N LEU A 524 -6.32 -52.21 37.25
CA LEU A 524 -5.30 -51.99 38.28
C LEU A 524 -4.88 -50.52 38.39
N PHE A 525 -4.83 -49.80 37.27
CA PHE A 525 -4.46 -48.39 37.24
C PHE A 525 -5.56 -47.43 37.71
N ARG A 526 -6.84 -47.82 37.58
CA ARG A 526 -7.95 -47.05 38.15
C ARG A 526 -7.93 -47.04 39.68
N LEU A 527 -7.32 -48.05 40.28
CA LEU A 527 -7.18 -48.20 41.73
C LEU A 527 -5.97 -47.44 42.30
N ILE A 528 -5.10 -46.86 41.47
CA ILE A 528 -3.95 -46.06 41.92
C ILE A 528 -4.36 -44.58 42.02
N PRO A 529 -3.96 -43.85 43.09
CA PRO A 529 -4.22 -42.41 43.23
C PRO A 529 -3.82 -41.61 41.98
N SER A 530 -4.64 -40.63 41.59
CA SER A 530 -4.43 -39.82 40.38
C SER A 530 -3.08 -39.11 40.33
N SER A 531 -2.49 -38.79 41.49
CA SER A 531 -1.16 -38.20 41.62
C SER A 531 -0.03 -39.10 41.11
N LEU A 532 -0.22 -40.42 41.08
CA LEU A 532 0.77 -41.41 40.63
C LEU A 532 0.50 -41.89 39.20
N GLN A 533 -0.69 -41.63 38.65
CA GLN A 533 -1.06 -42.04 37.30
C GLN A 533 -0.16 -41.41 36.22
N ILE A 534 0.46 -40.26 36.50
CA ILE A 534 1.45 -39.62 35.61
C ILE A 534 2.69 -40.50 35.34
N ASN A 535 2.99 -41.46 36.22
CA ASN A 535 4.12 -42.37 36.08
C ASN A 535 3.76 -43.67 35.33
N MET A 536 2.51 -43.85 34.90
CA MET A 536 2.05 -45.10 34.26
C MET A 536 2.79 -45.42 32.95
N GLY A 537 3.22 -44.40 32.20
CA GLY A 537 4.01 -44.61 30.98
C GLY A 537 5.39 -45.26 31.21
N LEU A 538 5.81 -45.38 32.47
CA LEU A 538 7.08 -45.95 32.90
C LEU A 538 6.95 -47.43 33.31
N LEU A 539 5.73 -47.96 33.28
CA LEU A 539 5.40 -49.32 33.66
C LEU A 539 5.04 -50.15 32.41
N LYS A 540 5.64 -51.34 32.28
CA LYS A 540 5.36 -52.28 31.19
C LYS A 540 5.07 -53.65 31.75
N MET A 541 4.07 -54.35 31.22
CA MET A 541 3.86 -55.75 31.59
C MET A 541 5.05 -56.62 31.18
N SER A 542 5.52 -57.46 32.10
CA SER A 542 6.54 -58.46 31.80
C SER A 542 5.95 -59.48 30.81
N PRO A 543 6.56 -59.70 29.63
CA PRO A 543 6.01 -60.62 28.62
C PRO A 543 5.87 -62.06 29.12
N ASN A 544 6.67 -62.44 30.12
CA ASN A 544 6.83 -63.83 30.56
C ASN A 544 6.26 -64.11 31.96
N GLU A 545 5.75 -63.09 32.67
CA GLU A 545 5.25 -63.22 34.04
C GLU A 545 3.91 -62.50 34.17
N VAL A 546 2.82 -63.28 34.15
CA VAL A 546 1.44 -62.78 34.08
C VAL A 546 1.03 -61.88 35.25
N ASN A 547 1.84 -61.81 36.31
CA ASN A 547 1.56 -61.06 37.55
C ASN A 547 2.68 -60.06 37.91
N GLN A 548 3.52 -59.63 36.96
CA GLN A 548 4.58 -58.67 37.23
C GLN A 548 4.61 -57.53 36.20
N VAL A 549 4.81 -56.31 36.72
CA VAL A 549 4.98 -55.06 35.98
C VAL A 549 6.44 -54.63 36.12
N HIS A 550 7.11 -54.43 35.00
CA HIS A 550 8.46 -53.88 34.94
C HIS A 550 8.40 -52.34 34.98
N CYS A 551 9.17 -51.75 35.89
CA CYS A 551 9.36 -50.31 35.94
C CYS A 551 10.64 -49.93 35.17
N SER A 552 10.49 -49.20 34.07
CA SER A 552 11.63 -48.81 33.22
C SER A 552 12.57 -47.81 33.87
N VAL A 553 12.14 -47.15 34.94
CA VAL A 553 12.93 -46.14 35.68
C VAL A 553 13.84 -46.80 36.70
N CYS A 554 13.31 -47.76 37.46
CA CYS A 554 14.06 -48.49 38.49
C CYS A 554 14.73 -49.76 37.96
N ASN A 555 14.36 -50.18 36.75
CA ASN A 555 14.69 -51.49 36.19
C ASN A 555 14.33 -52.65 37.13
N SER A 556 13.20 -52.55 37.83
CA SER A 556 12.73 -53.55 38.79
C SER A 556 11.40 -54.16 38.35
N LYS A 557 11.14 -55.39 38.78
CA LYS A 557 9.85 -56.06 38.61
C LYS A 557 9.01 -55.88 39.86
N VAL A 558 7.76 -55.46 39.69
CA VAL A 558 6.81 -55.16 40.76
C VAL A 558 5.59 -56.06 40.59
N PRO A 559 5.10 -56.75 41.63
CA PRO A 559 3.89 -57.55 41.51
C PRO A 559 2.69 -56.71 41.05
N ALA A 560 1.90 -57.25 40.12
CA ALA A 560 0.79 -56.58 39.46
C ALA A 560 -0.47 -56.50 40.36
N ASN A 561 -0.35 -55.84 41.51
CA ASN A 561 -1.48 -55.44 42.35
C ASN A 561 -1.36 -53.96 42.72
N SER A 562 -2.49 -53.29 42.99
CA SER A 562 -2.54 -51.84 43.18
C SER A 562 -1.69 -51.37 44.36
N LYS A 563 -1.67 -52.12 45.46
CA LYS A 563 -0.89 -51.81 46.66
C LYS A 563 0.61 -51.82 46.39
N ASN A 564 1.13 -52.88 45.76
CA ASN A 564 2.57 -53.01 45.49
C ASN A 564 3.03 -52.01 44.41
N LEU A 565 2.17 -51.69 43.43
CA LEU A 565 2.45 -50.65 42.46
C LEU A 565 2.49 -49.27 43.12
N GLN A 566 1.55 -48.97 44.02
CA GLN A 566 1.54 -47.72 44.77
C GLN A 566 2.79 -47.60 45.66
N GLU A 567 3.09 -48.61 46.48
CA GLU A 567 4.28 -48.64 47.34
C GLU A 567 5.57 -48.49 46.53
N HIS A 568 5.66 -49.11 45.35
CA HIS A 568 6.81 -48.94 44.47
C HIS A 568 6.92 -47.50 43.93
N LEU A 569 5.83 -46.92 43.43
CA LEU A 569 5.84 -45.58 42.83
C LEU A 569 6.07 -44.47 43.86
N GLU A 570 5.61 -44.66 45.10
CA GLU A 570 5.86 -43.77 46.24
C GLU A 570 7.22 -44.03 46.90
N GLY A 571 7.82 -45.19 46.64
CA GLY A 571 9.09 -45.61 47.23
C GLY A 571 10.25 -44.66 46.89
N SER A 572 11.11 -44.41 47.88
CA SER A 572 12.27 -43.52 47.77
C SER A 572 13.22 -43.89 46.61
N GLN A 573 13.34 -45.18 46.31
CA GLN A 573 14.13 -45.68 45.18
C GLN A 573 13.56 -45.25 43.82
N HIS A 574 12.24 -45.27 43.67
CA HIS A 574 11.57 -44.83 42.44
C HIS A 574 11.70 -43.33 42.26
N VAL A 575 11.42 -42.56 43.32
CA VAL A 575 11.55 -41.10 43.30
C VAL A 575 12.98 -40.67 42.93
N SER A 576 13.99 -41.32 43.51
CA SER A 576 15.41 -41.03 43.23
C SER A 576 15.80 -41.38 41.79
N SER A 577 15.37 -42.55 41.31
CA SER A 577 15.63 -43.00 39.94
C SER A 577 14.94 -42.09 38.90
N LEU A 578 13.73 -41.61 39.23
CA LEU A 578 12.96 -40.70 38.38
C LEU A 578 13.64 -39.31 38.31
N LYS A 579 14.17 -38.82 39.43
CA LYS A 579 14.96 -37.59 39.48
C LYS A 579 16.19 -37.68 38.57
N LEU A 580 16.96 -38.76 38.68
CA LEU A 580 18.14 -39.00 37.84
C LEU A 580 17.78 -39.11 36.35
N LEU A 581 16.65 -39.75 36.01
CA LEU A 581 16.18 -39.85 34.63
C LEU A 581 15.81 -38.47 34.05
N ARG A 582 15.18 -37.61 34.86
CA ARG A 582 14.85 -36.22 34.45
C ARG A 582 16.11 -35.40 34.22
N GLU A 583 17.11 -35.53 35.09
CA GLU A 583 18.42 -34.86 34.93
C GLU A 583 19.14 -35.34 33.65
N LYS A 584 19.18 -36.66 33.39
CA LYS A 584 19.77 -37.21 32.16
C LYS A 584 19.05 -36.71 30.90
N LYS A 585 17.71 -36.64 30.92
CA LYS A 585 16.93 -36.12 29.79
C LYS A 585 17.16 -34.61 29.60
N ALA A 586 17.31 -33.83 30.67
CA ALA A 586 17.65 -32.41 30.56
C ALA A 586 19.01 -32.20 29.89
N ILE A 587 20.02 -33.01 30.23
CA ILE A 587 21.35 -32.99 29.60
C ILE A 587 21.27 -33.42 28.12
N GLN A 588 20.49 -34.44 27.80
CA GLN A 588 20.30 -34.91 26.43
C GLN A 588 19.59 -33.87 25.56
N VAL A 589 18.56 -33.20 26.08
CA VAL A 589 17.88 -32.09 25.39
C VAL A 589 18.85 -30.93 25.17
N SER A 590 19.69 -30.58 26.16
CA SER A 590 20.71 -29.54 25.99
C SER A 590 21.72 -29.86 24.88
N ARG A 591 22.08 -31.14 24.66
CA ARG A 591 22.98 -31.56 23.57
C ARG A 591 22.29 -31.59 22.20
N MET A 592 21.01 -31.94 22.14
CA MET A 592 20.26 -31.93 20.88
C MET A 592 19.92 -30.51 20.42
N VAL A 593 19.72 -29.58 21.36
CA VAL A 593 19.51 -28.16 21.07
C VAL A 593 20.77 -27.54 20.46
N SER A 594 21.98 -27.90 20.91
CA SER A 594 23.22 -27.31 20.36
C SER A 594 23.50 -27.71 18.89
N ALA A 595 23.14 -28.92 18.47
CA ALA A 595 23.30 -29.37 17.08
C ALA A 595 22.21 -28.79 16.15
N ALA A 596 21.01 -28.51 16.66
CA ALA A 596 19.97 -27.84 15.89
C ALA A 596 20.23 -26.32 15.75
N ASP A 597 20.82 -25.69 16.78
CA ASP A 597 21.20 -24.27 16.77
C ASP A 597 22.34 -23.98 15.79
N GLU A 598 23.18 -24.97 15.47
CA GLU A 598 24.27 -24.88 14.49
C GLU A 598 23.79 -24.59 13.07
N ASP A 599 22.75 -25.30 12.65
CA ASP A 599 22.17 -25.14 11.32
C ASP A 599 21.33 -23.85 11.23
N ILE A 600 20.76 -23.41 12.36
CA ILE A 600 20.01 -22.16 12.49
C ILE A 600 20.92 -20.95 12.31
N LEU A 601 22.15 -20.97 12.83
CA LEU A 601 23.04 -19.80 12.77
C LEU A 601 23.52 -19.55 11.33
N LEU A 602 23.88 -20.60 10.59
CA LEU A 602 24.25 -20.48 9.18
C LEU A 602 23.04 -20.10 8.31
N LYS A 603 21.86 -20.68 8.56
CA LYS A 603 20.60 -20.27 7.89
C LYS A 603 20.24 -18.82 8.18
N ASN A 604 20.41 -18.35 9.41
CA ASN A 604 20.17 -16.96 9.79
C ASN A 604 21.16 -16.01 9.10
N LEU A 605 22.42 -16.40 8.96
CA LEU A 605 23.41 -15.62 8.21
C LEU A 605 23.07 -15.57 6.71
N GLN A 606 22.56 -16.65 6.12
CA GLN A 606 22.12 -16.66 4.71
C GLN A 606 20.97 -15.69 4.40
N THR A 607 20.20 -15.27 5.42
CA THR A 607 19.14 -14.26 5.24
C THR A 607 19.65 -12.82 5.19
N ASP A 608 20.88 -12.56 5.64
CA ASP A 608 21.51 -11.25 5.56
C ASP A 608 22.15 -11.06 4.17
N TYR A 609 21.81 -9.96 3.49
CA TYR A 609 22.27 -9.65 2.13
C TYR A 609 23.80 -9.64 2.01
N VAL A 610 24.50 -9.12 3.02
CA VAL A 610 25.98 -9.07 3.03
C VAL A 610 26.55 -10.48 3.09
N PHE A 611 25.93 -11.34 3.89
CA PHE A 611 26.39 -12.71 4.11
C PHE A 611 25.89 -13.69 3.05
N LYS A 612 24.81 -13.41 2.32
CA LYS A 612 24.28 -14.29 1.27
C LYS A 612 25.32 -14.55 0.17
N GLY A 613 26.07 -13.53 -0.23
CA GLY A 613 27.16 -13.65 -1.20
C GLY A 613 28.44 -14.28 -0.62
N PHE A 614 28.68 -14.09 0.69
CA PHE A 614 29.88 -14.58 1.36
C PHE A 614 29.75 -16.04 1.84
N ALA A 615 28.56 -16.47 2.25
CA ALA A 615 28.28 -17.77 2.85
C ALA A 615 28.67 -18.96 1.94
N LYS A 616 28.59 -18.80 0.62
CA LYS A 616 29.04 -19.83 -0.34
C LYS A 616 30.54 -20.14 -0.26
N PHE A 617 31.32 -19.22 0.30
CA PHE A 617 32.76 -19.40 0.49
C PHE A 617 33.11 -19.96 1.87
N LEU A 618 32.13 -20.11 2.77
CA LEU A 618 32.35 -20.62 4.11
C LEU A 618 32.11 -22.13 4.17
N GLU A 619 32.99 -22.83 4.86
CA GLU A 619 32.87 -24.23 5.22
C GLU A 619 32.98 -24.36 6.73
N MET A 620 32.01 -24.98 7.40
CA MET A 620 32.11 -25.19 8.84
C MET A 620 33.05 -26.37 9.10
N LYS A 621 34.10 -26.15 9.89
CA LYS A 621 35.03 -27.20 10.33
C LYS A 621 35.12 -27.16 11.85
N ASP A 622 34.64 -28.22 12.51
CA ASP A 622 34.60 -28.38 13.97
C ASP A 622 34.16 -27.10 14.71
N SER A 623 35.12 -26.29 15.16
CA SER A 623 34.95 -25.08 15.96
C SER A 623 35.24 -23.75 15.23
N HIS A 624 35.38 -23.74 13.91
CA HIS A 624 35.63 -22.50 13.14
C HIS A 624 34.97 -22.51 11.77
N TYR A 625 34.83 -21.33 11.17
CA TYR A 625 34.43 -21.21 9.77
C TYR A 625 35.68 -21.10 8.90
N PHE A 626 35.83 -21.96 7.91
CA PHE A 626 36.91 -21.91 6.94
C PHE A 626 36.46 -21.16 5.70
N CYS A 627 37.09 -20.02 5.40
CA CYS A 627 36.85 -19.29 4.17
C CYS A 627 37.68 -19.91 3.04
N LYS A 628 37.02 -20.66 2.14
CA LYS A 628 37.63 -21.27 0.96
C LYS A 628 38.34 -20.25 0.07
N LEU A 629 37.82 -19.04 0.04
CA LEU A 629 38.35 -17.93 -0.75
C LEU A 629 39.71 -17.46 -0.20
N CYS A 630 39.79 -17.19 1.09
CA CYS A 630 41.00 -16.67 1.74
C CYS A 630 41.96 -17.77 2.20
N LYS A 631 41.51 -19.03 2.17
CA LYS A 631 42.17 -20.18 2.79
C LYS A 631 42.52 -19.92 4.25
N SER A 632 41.59 -19.31 5.00
CA SER A 632 41.79 -18.90 6.40
C SER A 632 40.62 -19.33 7.28
N SER A 633 40.92 -19.72 8.52
CA SER A 633 39.94 -19.99 9.57
C SER A 633 39.46 -18.69 10.22
N ILE A 634 38.17 -18.61 10.51
CA ILE A 634 37.49 -17.53 11.22
C ILE A 634 36.93 -18.12 12.51
N THR A 635 37.41 -17.62 13.64
CA THR A 635 37.04 -18.14 14.97
C THR A 635 35.54 -18.06 15.20
N ARG A 636 34.93 -19.20 15.51
CA ARG A 636 33.52 -19.28 15.92
C ARG A 636 33.45 -19.04 17.43
N SER A 637 32.53 -18.17 17.83
CA SER A 637 32.18 -17.94 19.23
C SER A 637 30.84 -18.60 19.55
N VAL A 638 30.67 -19.03 20.81
CA VAL A 638 29.37 -19.44 21.36
C VAL A 638 28.38 -18.26 21.35
N ASP A 639 28.89 -17.02 21.47
CA ASP A 639 28.09 -15.81 21.27
C ASP A 639 27.85 -15.56 19.77
N VAL A 640 26.58 -15.62 19.38
CA VAL A 640 26.10 -15.37 18.01
C VAL A 640 26.52 -14.00 17.50
N LYS A 641 26.47 -12.96 18.36
CA LYS A 641 26.86 -11.59 17.97
C LYS A 641 28.35 -11.53 17.65
N LEU A 642 29.18 -12.13 18.51
CA LEU A 642 30.63 -12.17 18.29
C LEU A 642 31.00 -12.99 17.05
N SER A 643 30.37 -14.15 16.83
CA SER A 643 30.54 -14.94 15.61
C SER A 643 30.19 -14.13 14.35
N ARG A 644 29.10 -13.36 14.39
CA ARG A 644 28.70 -12.48 13.29
C ARG A 644 29.72 -11.38 13.05
N THR A 645 30.23 -10.74 14.10
CA THR A 645 31.27 -9.71 14.00
C THR A 645 32.55 -10.26 13.38
N ASN A 646 32.98 -11.47 13.79
CA ASN A 646 34.16 -12.12 13.23
C ASN A 646 34.00 -12.41 11.72
N LEU A 647 32.82 -12.91 11.32
CA LEU A 647 32.50 -13.14 9.91
C LEU A 647 32.43 -11.84 9.11
N LEU A 648 31.83 -10.78 9.67
CA LEU A 648 31.73 -9.48 9.01
C LEU A 648 33.10 -8.81 8.84
N SER A 649 33.93 -8.86 9.90
CA SER A 649 35.31 -8.38 9.85
C SER A 649 36.07 -9.08 8.74
N HIS A 650 36.00 -10.42 8.69
CA HIS A 650 36.65 -11.17 7.63
C HIS A 650 36.13 -10.82 6.22
N ALA A 651 34.81 -10.72 6.04
CA ALA A 651 34.22 -10.40 4.74
C ALA A 651 34.60 -8.97 4.26
N THR A 652 34.85 -8.06 5.19
CA THR A 652 35.19 -6.66 4.88
C THR A 652 36.69 -6.39 4.79
N GLU A 653 37.53 -7.30 5.29
CA GLU A 653 38.99 -7.24 5.20
C GLU A 653 39.47 -7.05 3.75
N GLN A 654 40.50 -6.22 3.56
CA GLN A 654 41.08 -5.99 2.25
C GLN A 654 41.61 -7.28 1.60
N LYS A 655 42.10 -8.24 2.41
CA LYS A 655 42.56 -9.54 1.92
C LYS A 655 41.42 -10.32 1.25
N HIS A 656 40.26 -10.35 1.89
CA HIS A 656 39.07 -10.99 1.33
C HIS A 656 38.62 -10.30 0.05
N LYS A 657 38.52 -8.97 0.04
CA LYS A 657 38.16 -8.18 -1.16
C LYS A 657 39.14 -8.39 -2.32
N LYS A 658 40.45 -8.41 -2.05
CA LYS A 658 41.49 -8.67 -3.05
C LYS A 658 41.36 -10.08 -3.62
N ASN A 659 41.15 -11.09 -2.78
CA ASN A 659 40.98 -12.45 -3.27
C ASN A 659 39.66 -12.61 -4.04
N LEU A 660 38.57 -11.98 -3.59
CA LEU A 660 37.28 -11.98 -4.28
C LEU A 660 37.38 -11.39 -5.69
N LYS A 661 38.20 -10.35 -5.88
CA LYS A 661 38.50 -9.80 -7.21
C LYS A 661 39.34 -10.75 -8.06
N LYS A 662 40.25 -11.53 -7.46
CA LYS A 662 41.16 -12.46 -8.16
C LYS A 662 40.48 -13.73 -8.68
N ILE A 663 39.58 -14.37 -7.92
CA ILE A 663 39.06 -15.68 -8.38
C ILE A 663 38.28 -15.63 -9.69
N PRO A 664 37.45 -14.61 -10.01
CA PRO A 664 36.83 -14.53 -11.33
C PRO A 664 37.87 -14.50 -12.46
N ASP A 665 38.99 -13.79 -12.27
CA ASP A 665 40.05 -13.72 -13.26
C ASP A 665 40.78 -15.06 -13.40
N GLU A 666 41.08 -15.75 -12.30
CA GLU A 666 41.67 -17.10 -12.31
C GLU A 666 40.73 -18.13 -12.97
N LEU A 667 39.43 -18.08 -12.66
CA LEU A 667 38.41 -18.92 -13.28
C LEU A 667 38.30 -18.62 -14.77
N PHE A 668 38.30 -17.35 -15.17
CA PHE A 668 38.24 -16.97 -16.58
C PHE A 668 39.48 -17.43 -17.35
N GLN A 669 40.69 -17.34 -16.77
CA GLN A 669 41.89 -17.90 -17.40
C GLN A 669 41.79 -19.42 -17.55
N LYS A 670 41.29 -20.12 -16.52
CA LYS A 670 41.04 -21.57 -16.58
C LYS A 670 40.01 -21.94 -17.66
N LEU A 671 38.92 -21.18 -17.76
CA LEU A 671 37.88 -21.36 -18.78
C LEU A 671 38.38 -21.02 -20.19
N LYS A 672 39.23 -20.00 -20.32
CA LYS A 672 39.88 -19.63 -21.58
C LYS A 672 40.78 -20.75 -22.12
N LEU A 673 41.41 -21.53 -21.24
CA LEU A 673 42.25 -22.68 -21.61
C LEU A 673 41.43 -23.95 -21.88
N SER A 674 40.32 -24.16 -21.16
CA SER A 674 39.52 -25.39 -21.23
C SER A 674 38.36 -25.34 -22.25
N ASN A 675 37.87 -24.16 -22.61
CA ASN A 675 36.72 -23.99 -23.49
C ASN A 675 37.07 -23.18 -24.76
N SER A 676 37.03 -23.85 -25.92
CA SER A 676 37.44 -23.27 -27.21
C SER A 676 36.58 -22.09 -27.66
N ILE A 677 35.29 -22.04 -27.29
CA ILE A 677 34.39 -20.92 -27.63
C ILE A 677 34.76 -19.69 -26.80
N ILE A 678 35.00 -19.86 -25.51
CA ILE A 678 35.47 -18.75 -24.65
C ILE A 678 36.85 -18.27 -25.13
N SER A 679 37.75 -19.19 -25.47
CA SER A 679 39.09 -18.86 -25.97
C SER A 679 39.05 -17.99 -27.22
N SER A 680 38.30 -18.43 -28.25
CA SER A 680 38.16 -17.75 -29.53
C SER A 680 37.39 -16.42 -29.48
N ASN A 681 36.66 -16.14 -28.39
CA ASN A 681 35.97 -14.87 -28.17
C ASN A 681 36.60 -14.02 -27.06
N SER A 682 37.70 -14.47 -26.46
CA SER A 682 38.29 -13.80 -25.29
C SER A 682 38.79 -12.38 -25.57
N THR A 683 39.13 -12.06 -26.82
CA THR A 683 39.51 -10.71 -27.25
C THR A 683 38.35 -9.71 -27.20
N TYR A 684 37.10 -10.19 -27.22
CA TYR A 684 35.90 -9.37 -27.14
C TYR A 684 35.38 -9.20 -25.70
N LEU A 685 36.00 -9.85 -24.72
CA LEU A 685 35.57 -9.83 -23.33
C LEU A 685 36.52 -8.97 -22.50
N GLN A 686 36.00 -7.87 -21.95
CA GLN A 686 36.72 -6.97 -21.06
C GLN A 686 36.24 -7.14 -19.62
N ARG A 687 37.17 -7.09 -18.66
CA ARG A 687 36.84 -7.23 -17.23
C ARG A 687 36.42 -5.88 -16.65
N HIS A 688 35.23 -5.82 -16.05
CA HIS A 688 34.73 -4.68 -15.25
C HIS A 688 34.52 -5.08 -13.79
N ASP A 689 34.25 -4.17 -12.85
CA ASP A 689 34.11 -4.56 -11.43
C ASP A 689 32.97 -5.56 -11.17
N ASP A 690 31.90 -5.52 -11.97
CA ASP A 690 30.65 -6.28 -11.81
C ASP A 690 30.47 -7.45 -12.80
N GLY A 691 31.29 -7.53 -13.85
CA GLY A 691 31.05 -8.43 -14.98
C GLY A 691 32.20 -8.62 -15.96
N TYR A 692 31.93 -9.41 -16.99
CA TYR A 692 32.66 -9.38 -18.25
C TYR A 692 31.83 -8.62 -19.28
N PHE A 693 32.33 -7.49 -19.75
CA PHE A 693 31.70 -6.71 -20.81
C PHE A 693 32.08 -7.28 -22.17
N CYS A 694 31.09 -7.63 -22.98
CA CYS A 694 31.32 -8.06 -24.36
C CYS A 694 31.28 -6.85 -25.29
N THR A 695 32.42 -6.48 -25.87
CA THR A 695 32.55 -5.32 -26.77
C THR A 695 31.73 -5.47 -28.06
N VAL A 696 31.56 -6.69 -28.57
CA VAL A 696 30.70 -6.99 -29.73
C VAL A 696 29.23 -6.69 -29.43
N CYS A 697 28.75 -7.09 -28.26
CA CYS A 697 27.33 -7.00 -27.93
C CYS A 697 26.95 -5.69 -27.22
N GLY A 698 27.90 -5.02 -26.55
CA GLY A 698 27.64 -3.92 -25.63
C GLY A 698 26.93 -4.37 -24.35
N CYS A 699 27.14 -5.62 -23.93
CA CYS A 699 26.40 -6.23 -22.82
C CYS A 699 27.36 -6.69 -21.70
N THR A 700 26.95 -6.51 -20.45
CA THR A 700 27.66 -7.04 -19.28
C THR A 700 27.18 -8.45 -18.95
N ILE A 701 28.11 -9.40 -18.90
CA ILE A 701 27.89 -10.78 -18.48
C ILE A 701 28.20 -10.86 -16.98
N PRO A 702 27.25 -11.31 -16.14
CA PRO A 702 27.41 -11.30 -14.70
C PRO A 702 28.54 -12.24 -14.24
N LEU A 703 29.28 -11.82 -13.21
CA LEU A 703 30.29 -12.67 -12.59
C LEU A 703 29.66 -13.80 -11.80
N SER A 704 30.37 -14.92 -11.79
CA SER A 704 30.16 -15.99 -10.83
C SER A 704 31.50 -16.39 -10.21
N ALA A 705 31.47 -16.71 -8.93
CA ALA A 705 32.62 -17.26 -8.22
C ALA A 705 32.69 -18.80 -8.31
N GLU A 706 31.68 -19.41 -8.94
CA GLU A 706 31.66 -20.83 -9.30
C GLU A 706 31.94 -20.96 -10.80
N GLU A 707 32.91 -21.80 -11.13
CA GLU A 707 33.41 -22.06 -12.48
C GLU A 707 32.28 -22.43 -13.46
N THR A 708 31.44 -23.40 -13.08
CA THR A 708 30.33 -23.91 -13.89
C THR A 708 29.29 -22.84 -14.22
N ASN A 709 29.01 -21.96 -13.25
CA ASN A 709 28.04 -20.88 -13.42
C ASN A 709 28.61 -19.72 -14.26
N LEU A 710 29.91 -19.42 -14.11
CA LEU A 710 30.59 -18.43 -14.95
C LEU A 710 30.68 -18.94 -16.39
N GLU A 711 31.05 -20.21 -16.57
CA GLU A 711 31.08 -20.86 -17.87
C GLU A 711 29.71 -20.83 -18.53
N LYS A 712 28.65 -21.23 -17.82
CA LYS A 712 27.28 -21.20 -18.35
C LYS A 712 26.86 -19.79 -18.79
N SER A 713 27.21 -18.77 -18.01
CA SER A 713 26.87 -17.37 -18.32
C SER A 713 27.62 -16.87 -19.56
N LEU A 714 28.93 -17.15 -19.65
CA LEU A 714 29.76 -16.82 -20.80
C LEU A 714 29.29 -17.57 -22.05
N MET A 715 29.06 -18.88 -21.95
CA MET A 715 28.64 -19.73 -23.06
C MET A 715 27.26 -19.33 -23.57
N SER A 716 26.29 -19.10 -22.68
CA SER A 716 24.95 -18.65 -23.06
C SER A 716 24.97 -17.32 -23.82
N HIS A 717 25.91 -16.43 -23.48
CA HIS A 717 26.08 -15.16 -24.19
C HIS A 717 26.78 -15.36 -25.54
N LEU A 718 27.95 -15.99 -25.53
CA LEU A 718 28.84 -16.14 -26.70
C LEU A 718 28.26 -17.06 -27.79
N THR A 719 27.41 -18.01 -27.42
CA THR A 719 26.70 -18.88 -28.38
C THR A 719 25.31 -18.36 -28.75
N GLY A 720 24.86 -17.26 -28.15
CA GLY A 720 23.56 -16.68 -28.44
C GLY A 720 23.51 -16.01 -29.82
N ASN A 721 22.37 -16.10 -30.51
CA ASN A 721 22.18 -15.56 -31.86
C ASN A 721 22.58 -14.09 -31.98
N LYS A 722 22.30 -13.27 -30.96
CA LYS A 722 22.68 -11.84 -30.95
C LYS A 722 24.20 -11.63 -31.03
N HIS A 723 24.98 -12.45 -30.34
CA HIS A 723 26.44 -12.38 -30.40
C HIS A 723 26.94 -12.88 -31.74
N ALA A 724 26.40 -14.00 -32.23
CA ALA A 724 26.74 -14.56 -33.53
C ALA A 724 26.49 -13.57 -34.68
N GLU A 725 25.28 -12.98 -34.76
CA GLU A 725 24.91 -11.99 -35.79
C GLU A 725 25.78 -10.73 -35.74
N LYS A 726 26.04 -10.18 -34.54
CA LYS A 726 26.89 -8.98 -34.41
C LYS A 726 28.35 -9.28 -34.73
N LYS A 727 28.85 -10.45 -34.34
CA LYS A 727 30.21 -10.90 -34.65
C LYS A 727 30.38 -11.13 -36.16
N GLU A 728 29.42 -11.77 -36.81
CA GLU A 728 29.41 -11.97 -38.26
C GLU A 728 29.39 -10.63 -39.00
N LYS A 729 28.54 -9.68 -38.56
CA LYS A 729 28.53 -8.31 -39.10
C LYS A 729 29.90 -7.64 -38.99
N LEU A 730 30.57 -7.71 -37.84
CA LEU A 730 31.92 -7.17 -37.67
C LEU A 730 32.95 -7.81 -38.60
N LEU A 731 32.83 -9.11 -38.90
CA LEU A 731 33.70 -9.80 -39.84
C LEU A 731 33.40 -9.42 -41.30
N THR A 732 32.13 -9.18 -41.64
CA THR A 732 31.72 -8.77 -42.99
C THR A 732 31.98 -7.30 -43.30
N VAL A 733 31.94 -6.41 -42.30
CA VAL A 733 32.16 -4.96 -42.47
C VAL A 733 33.63 -4.62 -42.73
N ASN A 734 34.55 -5.55 -42.45
CA ASN A 734 35.97 -5.40 -42.79
C ASN A 734 36.29 -5.48 -44.30
N SER A 735 35.30 -5.49 -45.21
CA SER A 735 35.55 -5.32 -46.64
C SER A 735 35.26 -3.91 -47.19
N VAL A 736 34.56 -3.00 -46.50
CA VAL A 736 34.36 -1.60 -46.95
C VAL A 736 34.11 -0.64 -45.75
N THR A 737 35.13 0.15 -45.42
CA THR A 737 35.19 1.43 -44.66
C THR A 737 34.48 1.60 -43.29
N ASP A 738 35.31 1.97 -42.31
CA ASP A 738 35.12 2.88 -41.17
C ASP A 738 33.96 2.66 -40.20
N PHE A 739 34.18 1.78 -39.22
CA PHE A 739 33.55 1.87 -37.90
C PHE A 739 34.62 2.28 -36.87
N VAL A 740 34.55 3.53 -36.41
CA VAL A 740 35.53 4.14 -35.50
C VAL A 740 35.39 3.55 -34.09
N ASP A 741 36.49 2.99 -33.62
CA ASP A 741 36.71 2.53 -32.25
C ASP A 741 36.68 3.73 -31.27
N LEU A 742 35.62 3.84 -30.47
CA LEU A 742 35.44 4.85 -29.43
C LEU A 742 36.19 4.52 -28.11
N SER A 743 37.06 3.49 -28.09
CA SER A 743 37.85 3.13 -26.91
C SER A 743 39.24 3.76 -26.84
N LEU A 744 39.66 4.51 -27.87
CA LEU A 744 40.86 5.34 -27.79
C LEU A 744 40.58 6.62 -27.01
N LYS A 745 41.55 7.00 -26.17
CA LYS A 745 41.65 8.22 -25.34
C LYS A 745 41.46 9.53 -26.13
N LYS A 746 40.30 9.72 -26.75
CA LYS A 746 39.89 10.98 -27.34
C LYS A 746 39.64 11.96 -26.19
N SER A 747 40.08 13.19 -26.38
CA SER A 747 39.89 14.23 -25.40
C SER A 747 38.39 14.45 -25.18
N ALA A 748 38.01 14.97 -24.02
CA ALA A 748 36.61 15.27 -23.72
C ALA A 748 35.98 16.20 -24.77
N GLU A 749 36.79 17.06 -25.38
CA GLU A 749 36.37 18.01 -26.43
C GLU A 749 36.01 17.27 -27.72
N ASP A 750 36.75 16.22 -28.09
CA ASP A 750 36.49 15.44 -29.30
C ASP A 750 35.13 14.74 -29.27
N THR A 751 34.66 14.34 -28.08
CA THR A 751 33.35 13.67 -27.92
C THR A 751 32.20 14.64 -28.12
N ILE A 752 32.34 15.88 -27.63
CA ILE A 752 31.33 16.94 -27.82
C ILE A 752 31.26 17.31 -29.30
N ILE A 753 32.41 17.46 -29.96
CA ILE A 753 32.51 17.76 -31.39
C ILE A 753 31.81 16.68 -32.22
N GLU A 754 31.99 15.39 -31.90
CA GLU A 754 31.31 14.31 -32.62
C GLU A 754 29.79 14.37 -32.47
N TRP A 755 29.25 14.69 -31.29
CA TRP A 755 27.80 14.85 -31.12
C TRP A 755 27.22 16.04 -31.90
N PHE A 756 27.92 17.18 -31.92
CA PHE A 756 27.47 18.34 -32.68
C PHE A 756 27.58 18.15 -34.19
N LYS A 757 28.50 17.31 -34.69
CA LYS A 757 28.59 16.98 -36.12
C LYS A 757 27.33 16.30 -36.66
N GLU A 758 26.57 15.59 -35.82
CA GLU A 758 25.31 14.95 -36.23
C GLU A 758 24.10 15.91 -36.22
N LEU A 759 24.24 17.12 -35.67
CA LEU A 759 23.17 18.11 -35.61
C LEU A 759 23.05 18.93 -36.91
N PRO A 760 21.86 19.45 -37.24
CA PRO A 760 21.69 20.40 -38.34
C PRO A 760 22.67 21.57 -38.24
N PRO A 761 23.21 22.08 -39.38
CA PRO A 761 24.21 23.15 -39.37
C PRO A 761 23.81 24.38 -38.55
N THR A 762 22.52 24.71 -38.52
CA THR A 762 21.96 25.84 -37.76
C THR A 762 22.12 25.72 -36.23
N LEU A 763 22.39 24.52 -35.72
CA LEU A 763 22.58 24.22 -34.31
C LEU A 763 24.05 23.95 -33.94
N GLN A 764 24.94 23.82 -34.93
CA GLN A 764 26.35 23.52 -34.70
C GLN A 764 27.08 24.68 -34.02
N ASP A 765 26.70 25.92 -34.35
CA ASP A 765 27.25 27.14 -33.72
C ASP A 765 27.01 27.19 -32.21
N ASP A 766 26.02 26.45 -31.69
CA ASP A 766 25.71 26.44 -30.27
C ASP A 766 26.65 25.58 -29.44
N MET A 767 27.56 24.84 -30.08
CA MET A 767 28.59 24.03 -29.41
C MET A 767 29.41 24.86 -28.41
N GLN A 768 29.65 26.14 -28.71
CA GLN A 768 30.39 27.06 -27.83
C GLN A 768 29.76 27.26 -26.45
N TYR A 769 28.45 27.01 -26.31
CA TYR A 769 27.75 27.15 -25.05
C TYR A 769 27.83 25.88 -24.19
N PHE A 770 28.49 24.83 -24.64
CA PHE A 770 28.51 23.53 -23.97
C PHE A 770 29.90 23.18 -23.44
N LYS A 771 29.95 22.69 -22.21
CA LYS A 771 31.13 22.08 -21.60
C LYS A 771 30.77 20.73 -21.03
N ARG A 772 31.78 19.92 -20.70
CA ARG A 772 31.57 18.67 -19.98
C ARG A 772 30.98 18.97 -18.60
N SER A 773 29.90 18.28 -18.24
CA SER A 773 29.34 18.38 -16.90
C SER A 773 30.27 17.72 -15.88
N SER A 774 30.14 18.10 -14.61
CA SER A 774 30.73 17.36 -13.48
C SER A 774 30.15 15.94 -13.35
N ILE A 775 28.99 15.68 -13.96
CA ILE A 775 28.37 14.37 -14.07
C ILE A 775 28.91 13.66 -15.32
N GLU A 776 29.57 12.52 -15.12
CA GLU A 776 30.14 11.74 -16.21
C GLU A 776 29.07 11.31 -17.22
N GLY A 777 29.34 11.55 -18.51
CA GLY A 777 28.40 11.28 -19.61
C GLY A 777 27.36 12.38 -19.89
N TYR A 778 27.38 13.50 -19.16
CA TYR A 778 26.47 14.63 -19.36
C TYR A 778 27.20 15.89 -19.83
N LEU A 779 26.44 16.80 -20.44
CA LEU A 779 26.88 18.12 -20.87
C LEU A 779 26.32 19.20 -19.94
N SER A 780 27.01 20.33 -19.83
CA SER A 780 26.54 21.53 -19.15
C SER A 780 26.39 22.62 -20.20
N CYS A 781 25.19 23.18 -20.35
CA CYS A 781 24.97 24.37 -21.16
C CYS A 781 25.19 25.61 -20.30
N GLU A 782 26.25 26.37 -20.58
CA GLU A 782 26.59 27.61 -19.88
C GLU A 782 25.57 28.71 -20.15
N LEU A 783 24.93 28.72 -21.32
CA LEU A 783 23.90 29.69 -21.63
C LEU A 783 22.66 29.47 -20.77
N CYS A 784 22.19 28.23 -20.68
CA CYS A 784 21.01 27.87 -19.91
C CYS A 784 21.27 27.64 -18.41
N MET A 785 22.53 27.45 -18.02
CA MET A 785 22.96 27.02 -16.68
C MET A 785 22.32 25.69 -16.25
N CYS A 786 22.26 24.72 -17.16
CA CYS A 786 21.63 23.42 -16.90
C CYS A 786 22.46 22.24 -17.42
N ILE A 787 22.23 21.05 -16.82
CA ILE A 787 22.88 19.79 -17.20
C ILE A 787 21.98 19.03 -18.16
N ILE A 788 22.54 18.58 -19.29
CA ILE A 788 21.83 17.99 -20.42
C ILE A 788 22.40 16.61 -20.70
N ASN A 789 21.52 15.63 -20.85
CA ASN A 789 21.93 14.32 -21.37
C ASN A 789 22.18 14.48 -22.89
N PRO A 790 23.30 13.97 -23.45
CA PRO A 790 23.63 14.11 -24.86
C PRO A 790 22.51 13.71 -25.81
N CYS A 791 21.68 12.72 -25.45
CA CYS A 791 20.54 12.30 -26.29
C CYS A 791 19.42 13.35 -26.43
N TYR A 792 19.39 14.38 -25.58
CA TYR A 792 18.41 15.48 -25.62
C TYR A 792 19.01 16.81 -26.06
N ILE A 793 20.23 16.80 -26.61
CA ILE A 793 20.92 18.04 -26.98
C ILE A 793 20.14 18.82 -28.04
N LYS A 794 19.52 18.11 -29.00
CA LYS A 794 18.73 18.74 -30.07
C LYS A 794 17.49 19.42 -29.51
N GLU A 795 16.75 18.75 -28.63
CA GLU A 795 15.54 19.25 -27.97
C GLU A 795 15.85 20.45 -27.09
N HIS A 796 16.99 20.43 -26.40
CA HIS A 796 17.44 21.57 -25.61
C HIS A 796 17.73 22.80 -26.48
N LEU A 797 18.47 22.62 -27.58
CA LEU A 797 18.90 23.72 -28.46
C LEU A 797 17.71 24.41 -29.15
N ILE A 798 16.61 23.69 -29.39
CA ILE A 798 15.38 24.26 -29.97
C ILE A 798 14.38 24.75 -28.91
N ALA A 799 14.65 24.54 -27.63
CA ALA A 799 13.77 24.99 -26.56
C ALA A 799 13.73 26.52 -26.50
N GLU A 800 12.54 27.08 -26.31
CA GLU A 800 12.31 28.54 -26.26
C GLU A 800 13.24 29.24 -25.26
N THR A 801 13.51 28.61 -24.12
CA THR A 801 14.43 29.13 -23.10
C THR A 801 15.88 29.27 -23.59
N HIS A 802 16.37 28.32 -24.39
CA HIS A 802 17.73 28.39 -24.95
C HIS A 802 17.80 29.45 -26.05
N VAL A 803 16.80 29.46 -26.94
CA VAL A 803 16.69 30.43 -28.03
C VAL A 803 16.60 31.87 -27.51
N GLN A 804 15.80 32.09 -26.46
CA GLN A 804 15.66 33.40 -25.84
C GLN A 804 16.98 33.88 -25.22
N LYS A 805 17.62 33.06 -24.38
CA LYS A 805 18.92 33.40 -23.77
C LYS A 805 20.02 33.61 -24.81
N LYS A 806 19.97 32.87 -25.93
CA LYS A 806 20.92 33.02 -27.04
C LYS A 806 20.76 34.38 -27.71
N THR A 807 19.52 34.83 -27.87
CA THR A 807 19.20 36.14 -28.44
C THR A 807 19.66 37.25 -27.49
N GLU A 808 19.35 37.15 -26.20
CA GLU A 808 19.80 38.08 -25.16
C GLU A 808 21.34 38.16 -25.07
N SER A 809 22.02 37.01 -25.17
CA SER A 809 23.48 36.93 -25.19
C SER A 809 24.07 37.68 -26.39
N ARG A 810 23.49 37.56 -27.59
CA ARG A 810 23.98 38.27 -28.79
C ARG A 810 23.81 39.79 -28.66
N GLU A 811 22.67 40.24 -28.17
CA GLU A 811 22.40 41.67 -27.97
C GLU A 811 23.38 42.30 -26.97
N SER A 812 23.81 41.54 -25.95
CA SER A 812 24.80 42.02 -24.96
C SER A 812 26.21 42.26 -25.54
N TYR A 813 26.60 41.51 -26.58
CA TYR A 813 27.91 41.68 -27.23
C TYR A 813 27.92 42.83 -28.24
N ASP A 814 26.80 43.07 -28.94
CA ASP A 814 26.70 44.17 -29.90
C ASP A 814 26.67 45.55 -29.21
N LEU A 815 26.17 45.62 -27.96
CA LEU A 815 26.17 46.84 -27.14
C LEU A 815 27.53 47.22 -26.54
N ILE A 816 28.50 46.31 -26.50
CA ILE A 816 29.86 46.57 -25.97
C ILE A 816 30.83 47.00 -27.09
N THR A 817 30.43 46.83 -28.36
CA THR A 817 31.27 47.13 -29.52
C THR A 817 30.92 48.46 -30.21
N PHE A 818 30.03 49.25 -29.61
CA PHE A 818 29.70 50.65 -29.94
C PHE A 818 30.13 51.56 -28.79
#